data_AF-A0A669CNA6-F1
#
_entry.id   AF-A0A669CNA6-F1
#
_cell.length_a   1.000
_cell.length_b   1.000
_cell.length_c   1.000
_cell.angle_alpha   90.00
_cell.angle_beta   90.00
_cell.angle_gamma   90.00
#
_symmetry.space_group_name_H-M   'P 1'
#
loop_
_entity.id
_entity.type
_entity.pdbx_description
1 polymer ?
#
loop_
_entity_poly.entity_id
_entity_poly.type
_entity_poly.pdbx_seq_one_letter_code
_entity_poly.pdbx_strand_id
1 'polypeptide(L)'
;MPAPIRLRELIRTIRTARTQAEEREMIQKECAAIRSSFREEDNTYRCRNVAKLLYMHMLGYPAHFGQLECLKLIASQKFTDKRIGYLGAMLLLDERQDVHLLMTNCIKNDLNHSTQYVQGLALCTLGCMGSSEMCRDLAGEVEKLLKTSNSYLRKKAALCAVHVIRKVPELMEMFLPATKNLLSEKNHGKCKWFVGMQLLSLTKYCDTSSRFCISDPFLQVRILRLLRILGKGDDDSSEAMNDILAQVATNTETSKNVGNAILYETVLTIMDIKSESGLRVLAINILGRFLLNNDKNIRYVALTSLLKTVQTDHNAVQRHRSTIVDCLKDLDVSIKRRAMELSFALVNGNNIRGMMKELLYFLDSCDPEFKADCASGVFLAAEKYAPSKRWHIDTIMRVLTTAGSYVRDDSVPNLIQLITNSVEMHAYTVQRLYKALLDDISQQPLVQVASWCIGEYGDLLVSGQCEEEEPIQVTEDEVLDVLEGLLVSNLSTPVTRGYALTAIMKLSTRFTSVNRIKKVVSIYGSSIDVELQQRAVEYNALFKKYDHMRANPNPNIAVITIHASNSTEADMTDFVFQAAVPKTFQLQLLSPSSNVVPALNQGTVTQVIRVLNPQKQQLRMRIKLTYTHKGSAVQDLAEVNNFPPQSWQ
;
A
#
# COMPACT_ATOMS: atom_id res chain seq x y z
N MET A 1 15.39 60.98 3.81
CA MET A 1 15.29 59.95 4.87
C MET A 1 16.67 59.44 5.23
N PRO A 2 16.93 58.97 6.48
CA PRO A 2 18.20 58.33 6.81
C PRO A 2 18.39 57.06 5.95
N ALA A 3 19.65 56.72 5.69
CA ALA A 3 19.99 55.56 4.86
C ALA A 3 19.40 54.27 5.44
N PRO A 4 18.71 53.43 4.64
CA PRO A 4 18.19 52.15 5.09
C PRO A 4 19.29 51.26 5.69
N ILE A 5 18.94 50.57 6.78
CA ILE A 5 19.88 49.66 7.47
C ILE A 5 20.37 48.54 6.55
N ARG A 6 21.59 48.06 6.80
CA ARG A 6 22.21 46.97 6.03
C ARG A 6 21.61 45.62 6.44
N LEU A 7 21.65 44.64 5.53
CA LEU A 7 21.17 43.27 5.78
C LEU A 7 21.73 42.66 7.08
N ARG A 8 23.04 42.79 7.32
CA ARG A 8 23.68 42.23 8.53
C ARG A 8 23.16 42.87 9.82
N GLU A 9 22.75 44.13 9.77
CA GLU A 9 22.19 44.83 10.93
C GLU A 9 20.77 44.35 11.23
N LEU A 10 19.96 44.14 10.19
CA LEU A 10 18.64 43.53 10.33
C LEU A 10 18.75 42.12 10.93
N ILE A 11 19.67 41.29 10.42
CA ILE A 11 19.91 39.94 10.96
C ILE A 11 20.33 40.01 12.43
N ARG A 12 21.19 40.97 12.80
CA ARG A 12 21.59 41.16 14.20
C ARG A 12 20.40 41.54 15.07
N THR A 13 19.55 42.46 14.60
CA THR A 13 18.35 42.93 15.31
C THR A 13 17.35 41.78 15.51
N ILE A 14 17.07 41.01 14.47
CA ILE A 14 16.19 39.83 14.56
C ILE A 14 16.74 38.79 15.54
N ARG A 15 18.07 38.57 15.55
CA ARG A 15 18.72 37.66 16.51
C ARG A 15 18.69 38.15 17.96
N THR A 16 18.37 39.43 18.22
CA THR A 16 18.18 39.94 19.58
C THR A 16 16.76 39.76 20.10
N ALA A 17 15.80 39.42 19.23
CA ALA A 17 14.43 39.14 19.64
C ALA A 17 14.38 37.91 20.57
N ARG A 18 13.65 38.02 21.68
CA ARG A 18 13.51 36.95 22.67
C ARG A 18 12.27 36.10 22.45
N THR A 19 11.27 36.65 21.76
CA THR A 19 10.00 36.00 21.48
C THR A 19 9.64 36.11 20.00
N GLN A 20 8.86 35.16 19.48
CA GLN A 20 8.37 35.21 18.10
C GLN A 20 7.46 36.42 17.84
N ALA A 21 6.76 36.92 18.87
CA ALA A 21 5.94 38.13 18.77
C ALA A 21 6.80 39.39 18.58
N GLU A 22 7.87 39.52 19.36
CA GLU A 22 8.85 40.60 19.23
C GLU A 22 9.57 40.54 17.88
N GLU A 23 9.94 39.33 17.42
CA GLU A 23 10.50 39.12 16.09
C GLU A 23 9.54 39.62 15.01
N ARG A 24 8.25 39.24 15.10
CA ARG A 24 7.22 39.67 14.14
C ARG A 24 7.04 41.19 14.13
N GLU A 25 7.11 41.87 15.27
CA GLU A 25 7.05 43.32 15.36
C GLU A 25 8.25 43.98 14.67
N MET A 26 9.46 43.49 14.93
CA MET A 26 10.69 43.96 14.26
C MET A 26 10.62 43.77 12.74
N ILE A 27 10.12 42.62 12.27
CA ILE A 27 9.92 42.33 10.84
C ILE A 27 8.87 43.27 10.24
N GLN A 28 7.74 43.50 10.91
CA GLN A 28 6.70 44.39 10.41
C GLN A 28 7.19 45.84 10.28
N LYS A 29 7.96 46.31 11.26
CA LYS A 29 8.59 47.64 11.25
C LYS A 29 9.54 47.80 10.06
N GLU A 30 10.42 46.84 9.83
CA GLU A 30 11.35 46.89 8.70
C GLU A 30 10.65 46.69 7.35
N CYS A 31 9.65 45.81 7.27
CA CYS A 31 8.80 45.64 6.08
C CYS A 31 8.09 46.93 5.70
N ALA A 32 7.61 47.71 6.67
CA ALA A 32 6.98 49.00 6.41
C ALA A 32 7.98 50.02 5.82
N ALA A 33 9.21 50.05 6.33
CA ALA A 33 10.29 50.86 5.77
C ALA A 33 10.65 50.44 4.34
N ILE A 34 10.74 49.14 4.07
CA ILE A 34 10.99 48.59 2.73
C ILE A 34 9.87 48.97 1.75
N ARG A 35 8.60 48.80 2.14
CA ARG A 35 7.44 49.19 1.30
C ARG A 35 7.45 50.68 0.97
N SER A 36 7.75 51.52 1.96
CA SER A 36 7.84 52.97 1.75
C SER A 36 8.97 53.31 0.77
N SER A 37 10.14 52.69 0.91
CA SER A 37 11.28 52.88 0.00
C SER A 37 11.00 52.38 -1.43
N PHE A 38 10.24 51.30 -1.59
CA PHE A 38 9.85 50.83 -2.93
C PHE A 38 8.89 51.81 -3.61
N ARG A 39 8.01 52.47 -2.84
CA ARG A 39 7.12 53.51 -3.35
C ARG A 39 7.87 54.75 -3.84
N GLU A 40 9.02 55.05 -3.24
CA GLU A 40 9.90 56.17 -3.63
C GLU A 40 10.76 55.86 -4.88
N GLU A 41 10.70 54.64 -5.43
CA GLU A 41 11.46 54.21 -6.61
C GLU A 41 12.98 54.43 -6.50
N ASP A 42 13.53 54.37 -5.28
CA ASP A 42 14.96 54.60 -5.05
C ASP A 42 15.83 53.46 -5.60
N ASN A 43 16.58 53.77 -6.67
CA ASN A 43 17.53 52.87 -7.30
C ASN A 43 18.78 52.59 -6.44
N THR A 44 19.05 53.39 -5.41
CA THR A 44 20.29 53.33 -4.61
C THR A 44 20.25 52.19 -3.59
N TYR A 45 19.14 52.08 -2.85
CA TYR A 45 19.01 51.09 -1.78
C TYR A 45 18.13 49.88 -2.12
N ARG A 46 17.54 49.82 -3.33
CA ARG A 46 16.71 48.68 -3.80
C ARG A 46 17.39 47.33 -3.60
N CYS A 47 18.66 47.21 -3.97
CA CYS A 47 19.44 45.98 -3.82
C CYS A 47 19.52 45.49 -2.35
N ARG A 48 19.71 46.41 -1.40
CA ARG A 48 19.75 46.08 0.03
C ARG A 48 18.36 45.76 0.58
N ASN A 49 17.34 46.51 0.16
CA ASN A 49 15.97 46.33 0.60
C ASN A 49 15.41 44.99 0.12
N VAL A 50 15.66 44.61 -1.13
CA VAL A 50 15.31 43.28 -1.66
C VAL A 50 16.10 42.19 -0.93
N ALA A 51 17.40 42.35 -0.69
CA ALA A 51 18.17 41.35 0.06
C ALA A 51 17.65 41.14 1.50
N LYS A 52 17.21 42.21 2.19
CA LYS A 52 16.52 42.13 3.48
C LYS A 52 15.20 41.38 3.35
N LEU A 53 14.40 41.72 2.35
CA LEU A 53 13.12 41.06 2.10
C LEU A 53 13.28 39.56 1.82
N LEU A 54 14.31 39.15 1.07
CA LEU A 54 14.61 37.73 0.82
C LEU A 54 14.97 36.98 2.11
N TYR A 55 15.68 37.64 3.03
CA TYR A 55 15.94 37.06 4.35
C TYR A 55 14.65 36.88 5.17
N MET A 56 13.75 37.88 5.14
CA MET A 56 12.44 37.76 5.80
C MET A 56 11.58 36.64 5.19
N HIS A 57 11.65 36.48 3.86
CA HIS A 57 10.98 35.38 3.17
C HIS A 57 11.53 34.02 3.61
N MET A 58 12.84 33.90 3.80
CA MET A 58 13.47 32.69 4.33
C MET A 58 13.01 32.36 5.76
N LEU A 59 12.65 33.36 6.56
CA LEU A 59 12.05 33.18 7.88
C LEU A 59 10.55 32.83 7.83
N GLY A 60 9.92 32.80 6.65
CA GLY A 60 8.52 32.45 6.45
C GLY A 60 7.55 33.64 6.40
N TYR A 61 8.04 34.88 6.38
CA TYR A 61 7.18 36.07 6.31
C TYR A 61 6.76 36.41 4.86
N PRO A 62 5.58 37.04 4.67
CA PRO A 62 5.07 37.36 3.34
C PRO A 62 5.92 38.44 2.64
N ALA A 63 6.38 38.12 1.42
CA ALA A 63 7.30 38.95 0.64
C ALA A 63 6.81 39.26 -0.81
N HIS A 64 5.54 38.98 -1.10
CA HIS A 64 4.96 39.08 -2.46
C HIS A 64 5.15 40.47 -3.10
N PHE A 65 5.08 41.55 -2.32
CA PHE A 65 5.22 42.91 -2.82
C PHE A 65 6.62 43.23 -3.39
N GLY A 66 7.64 42.39 -3.13
CA GLY A 66 9.00 42.57 -3.66
C GLY A 66 9.25 41.90 -5.01
N GLN A 67 8.30 41.15 -5.55
CA GLN A 67 8.49 40.38 -6.80
C GLN A 67 8.82 41.28 -8.00
N LEU A 68 8.08 42.38 -8.19
CA LEU A 68 8.32 43.34 -9.27
C LEU A 68 9.67 44.08 -9.10
N GLU A 69 10.07 44.33 -7.86
CA GLU A 69 11.36 44.95 -7.55
C GLU A 69 12.54 44.05 -7.89
N CYS A 70 12.39 42.72 -7.79
CA CYS A 70 13.38 41.77 -8.30
C CYS A 70 13.55 41.88 -9.82
N LEU A 71 12.47 42.05 -10.58
CA LEU A 71 12.53 42.24 -12.03
C LEU A 71 13.23 43.55 -12.40
N LYS A 72 12.94 44.65 -11.68
CA LYS A 72 13.66 45.91 -11.84
C LYS A 72 15.16 45.77 -11.56
N LEU A 73 15.54 44.97 -10.56
CA LEU A 73 16.95 44.67 -10.27
C LEU A 73 17.60 43.82 -11.36
N ILE A 74 16.87 42.90 -11.98
CA ILE A 74 17.36 42.12 -13.13
C ILE A 74 17.59 43.03 -14.34
N ALA A 75 16.71 44.00 -14.58
CA ALA A 75 16.87 44.98 -15.65
C ALA A 75 18.01 46.00 -15.41
N SER A 76 18.57 46.07 -14.19
CA SER A 76 19.68 46.98 -13.86
C SER A 76 20.97 46.63 -14.62
N GLN A 77 21.79 47.64 -14.90
CA GLN A 77 23.12 47.49 -15.52
C GLN A 77 24.18 46.99 -14.51
N LYS A 78 23.95 47.17 -13.21
CA LYS A 78 24.94 46.81 -12.17
C LYS A 78 24.91 45.30 -11.91
N PHE A 79 26.09 44.66 -11.94
CA PHE A 79 26.20 43.23 -11.65
C PHE A 79 25.66 42.83 -10.27
N THR A 80 25.88 43.66 -9.24
CA THR A 80 25.39 43.39 -7.88
C THR A 80 23.87 43.38 -7.80
N ASP A 81 23.21 44.29 -8.53
CA ASP A 81 21.76 44.37 -8.61
C ASP A 81 21.20 43.16 -9.35
N LYS A 82 21.75 42.84 -10.53
CA LYS A 82 21.39 41.63 -11.28
C LYS A 82 21.53 40.37 -10.43
N ARG A 83 22.62 40.24 -9.67
CA ARG A 83 22.88 39.08 -8.81
C ARG A 83 21.81 38.91 -7.73
N ILE A 84 21.40 40.00 -7.06
CA ILE A 84 20.33 39.95 -6.05
C ILE A 84 18.95 39.79 -6.71
N GLY A 85 18.72 40.43 -7.85
CA GLY A 85 17.49 40.31 -8.63
C GLY A 85 17.25 38.87 -9.09
N TYR A 86 18.25 38.22 -9.69
CA TYR A 86 18.17 36.82 -10.12
C TYR A 86 18.01 35.84 -8.93
N LEU A 87 18.67 36.10 -7.79
CA LEU A 87 18.45 35.33 -6.58
C LEU A 87 17.01 35.49 -6.07
N GLY A 88 16.49 36.71 -6.08
CA GLY A 88 15.13 37.00 -5.65
C GLY A 88 14.09 36.41 -6.59
N ALA A 89 14.35 36.41 -7.90
CA ALA A 89 13.51 35.72 -8.88
C ALA A 89 13.41 34.22 -8.58
N MET A 90 14.52 33.53 -8.31
CA MET A 90 14.51 32.10 -7.98
C MET A 90 13.78 31.76 -6.66
N LEU A 91 13.62 32.72 -5.74
CA LEU A 91 13.01 32.50 -4.42
C LEU A 91 11.56 32.97 -4.35
N LEU A 92 11.24 34.11 -4.96
CA LEU A 92 9.93 34.78 -4.82
C LEU A 92 9.00 34.56 -6.01
N LEU A 93 9.53 34.20 -7.20
CA LEU A 93 8.72 33.96 -8.38
C LEU A 93 8.43 32.47 -8.50
N ASP A 94 7.17 32.16 -8.74
CA ASP A 94 6.67 30.83 -9.04
C ASP A 94 6.13 30.78 -10.49
N GLU A 95 5.86 29.57 -10.98
CA GLU A 95 5.33 29.34 -12.34
C GLU A 95 3.91 29.91 -12.54
N ARG A 96 3.24 30.36 -11.48
CA ARG A 96 1.85 30.82 -11.52
C ARG A 96 1.68 32.32 -11.76
N GLN A 97 2.76 33.10 -11.67
CA GLN A 97 2.69 34.55 -11.76
C GLN A 97 2.86 35.06 -13.21
N ASP A 98 2.01 35.99 -13.66
CA ASP A 98 2.00 36.57 -15.02
C ASP A 98 3.25 37.40 -15.41
N VAL A 99 4.32 37.36 -14.62
CA VAL A 99 5.56 38.11 -14.88
C VAL A 99 6.57 37.39 -15.77
N HIS A 100 6.21 36.21 -16.30
CA HIS A 100 7.09 35.37 -17.12
C HIS A 100 7.58 36.07 -18.38
N LEU A 101 6.74 36.85 -19.08
CA LEU A 101 7.13 37.55 -20.30
C LEU A 101 8.26 38.56 -20.07
N LEU A 102 8.18 39.34 -18.98
CA LEU A 102 9.22 40.29 -18.60
C LEU A 102 10.52 39.58 -18.25
N MET A 103 10.42 38.45 -17.57
CA MET A 103 11.56 37.62 -17.20
C MET A 103 12.24 37.00 -18.43
N THR A 104 11.46 36.47 -19.38
CA THR A 104 11.98 35.89 -20.63
C THR A 104 12.80 36.91 -21.40
N ASN A 105 12.29 38.14 -21.55
CA ASN A 105 13.00 39.20 -22.25
C ASN A 105 14.31 39.60 -21.52
N CYS A 106 14.25 39.78 -20.21
CA CYS A 106 15.43 40.11 -19.42
C CYS A 106 16.52 39.02 -19.50
N ILE A 107 16.12 37.75 -19.38
CA ILE A 107 17.03 36.61 -19.52
C ILE A 107 17.62 36.58 -20.93
N LYS A 108 16.80 36.75 -21.99
CA LYS A 108 17.29 36.75 -23.38
C LYS A 108 18.39 37.79 -23.62
N ASN A 109 18.19 39.00 -23.09
CA ASN A 109 19.18 40.07 -23.16
C ASN A 109 20.46 39.72 -22.38
N ASP A 110 20.30 39.16 -21.17
CA ASP A 110 21.43 38.81 -20.31
C ASP A 110 22.20 37.55 -20.78
N LEU A 111 21.57 36.65 -21.54
CA LEU A 111 22.24 35.51 -22.20
C LEU A 111 23.20 35.98 -23.30
N ASN A 112 22.93 37.13 -23.92
CA ASN A 112 23.80 37.75 -24.93
C ASN A 112 24.73 38.83 -24.36
N HIS A 113 24.81 38.98 -23.04
CA HIS A 113 25.64 39.99 -22.39
C HIS A 113 27.15 39.70 -22.52
N SER A 114 27.97 40.75 -22.61
CA SER A 114 29.44 40.65 -22.77
C SER A 114 30.15 39.88 -21.65
N THR A 115 29.64 40.01 -20.43
CA THR A 115 30.22 39.40 -19.22
C THR A 115 29.68 37.98 -18.98
N GLN A 116 30.58 37.00 -19.00
CA GLN A 116 30.25 35.58 -18.74
C GLN A 116 29.53 35.32 -17.40
N TYR A 117 29.76 36.14 -16.38
CA TYR A 117 29.09 35.99 -15.09
C TYR A 117 27.62 36.40 -15.13
N VAL A 118 27.24 37.37 -15.96
CA VAL A 118 25.84 37.78 -16.17
C VAL A 118 25.09 36.70 -16.94
N GLN A 119 25.68 36.21 -18.04
CA GLN A 119 25.17 35.04 -18.77
C GLN A 119 25.03 33.83 -17.84
N GLY A 120 26.01 33.64 -16.94
CA GLY A 120 25.99 32.56 -15.96
C GLY A 120 24.92 32.69 -14.87
N LEU A 121 24.43 33.89 -14.57
CA LEU A 121 23.27 34.13 -13.69
C LEU A 121 21.96 33.85 -14.42
N ALA A 122 21.85 34.31 -15.66
CA ALA A 122 20.69 34.07 -16.53
C ALA A 122 20.48 32.56 -16.75
N LEU A 123 21.54 31.82 -17.13
CA LEU A 123 21.50 30.36 -17.28
C LEU A 123 21.18 29.62 -15.96
N CYS A 124 21.66 30.14 -14.82
CA CYS A 124 21.37 29.54 -13.52
C CYS A 124 19.89 29.69 -13.15
N THR A 125 19.33 30.86 -13.42
CA THR A 125 17.93 31.17 -13.11
C THR A 125 17.01 30.36 -14.01
N LEU A 126 17.28 30.36 -15.32
CA LEU A 126 16.52 29.55 -16.28
C LEU A 126 16.58 28.06 -15.94
N GLY A 127 17.76 27.55 -15.56
CA GLY A 127 17.94 26.14 -15.17
C GLY A 127 17.36 25.74 -13.81
N CYS A 128 16.89 26.70 -12.99
CA CYS A 128 16.29 26.41 -11.68
C CYS A 128 14.77 26.62 -11.67
N MET A 129 14.28 27.69 -12.30
CA MET A 129 12.87 28.11 -12.23
C MET A 129 12.22 28.33 -13.60
N GLY A 130 12.89 27.98 -14.70
CA GLY A 130 12.36 28.20 -16.04
C GLY A 130 11.02 27.50 -16.24
N SER A 131 9.99 28.27 -16.58
CA SER A 131 8.68 27.78 -17.03
C SER A 131 8.79 27.08 -18.39
N SER A 132 7.79 26.27 -18.76
CA SER A 132 7.73 25.61 -20.07
C SER A 132 7.78 26.62 -21.23
N GLU A 133 7.09 27.75 -21.12
CA GLU A 133 7.09 28.81 -22.13
C GLU A 133 8.46 29.48 -22.28
N MET A 134 9.06 29.88 -21.15
CA MET A 134 10.42 30.44 -21.13
C MET A 134 11.45 29.46 -21.73
N CYS A 135 11.30 28.17 -21.43
CA CYS A 135 12.15 27.13 -21.97
C CYS A 135 12.02 27.02 -23.49
N ARG A 136 10.81 27.16 -24.06
CA ARG A 136 10.60 27.17 -25.52
C ARG A 136 11.24 28.41 -26.17
N ASP A 137 11.02 29.59 -25.60
CA ASP A 137 11.51 30.86 -26.17
C ASP A 137 13.03 31.00 -26.12
N LEU A 138 13.68 30.42 -25.11
CA LEU A 138 15.12 30.56 -24.86
C LEU A 138 15.94 29.34 -25.29
N ALA A 139 15.30 28.27 -25.78
CA ALA A 139 15.96 27.02 -26.13
C ALA A 139 17.13 27.23 -27.10
N GLY A 140 16.92 28.03 -28.15
CA GLY A 140 17.95 28.31 -29.17
C GLY A 140 19.15 29.08 -28.63
N GLU A 141 18.93 30.01 -27.68
CA GLU A 141 20.02 30.74 -27.03
C GLU A 141 20.85 29.81 -26.12
N VAL A 142 20.20 28.86 -25.44
CA VAL A 142 20.88 27.83 -24.64
C VAL A 142 21.72 26.90 -25.53
N GLU A 143 21.19 26.48 -26.68
CA GLU A 143 21.92 25.64 -27.64
C GLU A 143 23.16 26.37 -28.19
N LYS A 144 23.04 27.66 -28.52
CA LYS A 144 24.16 28.51 -28.95
C LYS A 144 25.23 28.62 -27.86
N LEU A 145 24.83 28.84 -26.61
CA LEU A 145 25.75 28.90 -25.47
C LEU A 145 26.37 27.54 -25.12
N LEU A 146 25.76 26.43 -25.53
CA LEU A 146 26.36 25.09 -25.38
C LEU A 146 27.55 24.89 -26.33
N LYS A 147 27.52 25.50 -27.53
CA LYS A 147 28.58 25.43 -28.54
C LYS A 147 29.78 26.35 -28.25
N THR A 148 29.70 27.24 -27.25
CA THR A 148 30.81 28.15 -26.88
C THR A 148 32.04 27.38 -26.40
N SER A 149 33.26 27.92 -26.61
CA SER A 149 34.52 27.34 -26.10
C SER A 149 34.70 27.53 -24.59
N ASN A 150 33.98 28.49 -23.98
CA ASN A 150 34.10 28.81 -22.57
C ASN A 150 33.52 27.70 -21.67
N SER A 151 34.40 27.03 -20.93
CA SER A 151 34.07 25.97 -19.97
C SER A 151 33.04 26.39 -18.92
N TYR A 152 33.11 27.63 -18.42
CA TYR A 152 32.23 28.12 -17.37
C TYR A 152 30.77 28.28 -17.82
N LEU A 153 30.58 28.71 -19.06
CA LEU A 153 29.24 28.87 -19.65
C LEU A 153 28.69 27.53 -20.11
N ARG A 154 29.52 26.74 -20.78
CA ARG A 154 29.14 25.42 -21.30
C ARG A 154 28.59 24.48 -20.21
N LYS A 155 29.22 24.46 -19.02
CA LYS A 155 28.72 23.67 -17.88
C LYS A 155 27.32 24.09 -17.42
N LYS A 156 27.04 25.40 -17.44
CA LYS A 156 25.73 25.95 -17.03
C LYS A 156 24.71 25.77 -18.14
N ALA A 157 25.09 25.98 -19.39
CA ALA A 157 24.26 25.77 -20.57
C ALA A 157 23.83 24.31 -20.68
N ALA A 158 24.73 23.35 -20.43
CA ALA A 158 24.39 21.92 -20.41
C ALA A 158 23.34 21.58 -19.33
N LEU A 159 23.51 22.05 -18.09
CA LEU A 159 22.50 21.85 -17.04
C LEU A 159 21.17 22.54 -17.36
N CYS A 160 21.25 23.72 -17.98
CA CYS A 160 20.07 24.46 -18.41
C CYS A 160 19.35 23.71 -19.54
N ALA A 161 20.06 23.14 -20.51
CA ALA A 161 19.49 22.31 -21.57
C ALA A 161 18.77 21.09 -20.99
N VAL A 162 19.33 20.47 -19.95
CA VAL A 162 18.66 19.37 -19.24
C VAL A 162 17.36 19.83 -18.57
N HIS A 163 17.34 21.02 -17.96
CA HIS A 163 16.12 21.59 -17.39
C HIS A 163 15.07 21.87 -18.49
N VAL A 164 15.49 22.44 -19.62
CA VAL A 164 14.63 22.68 -20.79
C VAL A 164 14.03 21.36 -21.29
N ILE A 165 14.83 20.31 -21.44
CA ILE A 165 14.36 18.98 -21.88
C ILE A 165 13.39 18.36 -20.85
N ARG A 166 13.64 18.52 -19.54
CA ARG A 166 12.71 18.04 -18.51
C ARG A 166 11.37 18.74 -18.54
N LYS A 167 11.34 20.04 -18.85
CA LYS A 167 10.10 20.84 -18.95
C LYS A 167 9.39 20.65 -20.28
N VAL A 168 10.14 20.50 -21.37
CA VAL A 168 9.64 20.36 -22.74
C VAL A 168 10.43 19.24 -23.44
N PRO A 169 9.99 17.97 -23.31
CA PRO A 169 10.70 16.82 -23.88
C PRO A 169 10.90 16.89 -25.41
N GLU A 170 9.98 17.53 -26.12
CA GLU A 170 10.00 17.70 -27.59
C GLU A 170 11.26 18.41 -28.10
N LEU A 171 11.88 19.28 -27.29
CA LEU A 171 13.06 20.06 -27.69
C LEU A 171 14.37 19.26 -27.62
N MET A 172 14.34 17.99 -27.25
CA MET A 172 15.56 17.18 -27.09
C MET A 172 16.37 17.02 -28.38
N GLU A 173 15.71 16.91 -29.53
CA GLU A 173 16.36 16.67 -30.83
C GLU A 173 17.27 17.83 -31.23
N MET A 174 16.88 19.06 -30.88
CA MET A 174 17.65 20.28 -31.15
C MET A 174 19.02 20.28 -30.44
N PHE A 175 19.12 19.64 -29.27
CA PHE A 175 20.38 19.57 -28.52
C PHE A 175 21.29 18.41 -28.95
N LEU A 176 20.79 17.45 -29.73
CA LEU A 176 21.53 16.25 -30.15
C LEU A 176 22.78 16.53 -31.01
N PRO A 177 22.80 17.50 -31.94
CA PRO A 177 24.02 17.82 -32.69
C PRO A 177 25.09 18.45 -31.79
N ALA A 178 24.67 19.23 -30.81
CA ALA A 178 25.59 19.89 -29.89
C ALA A 178 26.31 18.89 -28.98
N THR A 179 25.70 17.75 -28.64
CA THR A 179 26.30 16.73 -27.74
C THR A 179 27.44 15.93 -28.36
N LYS A 180 27.38 15.61 -29.65
CA LYS A 180 28.32 14.67 -30.31
C LYS A 180 29.79 15.06 -30.16
N ASN A 181 30.09 16.35 -30.14
CA ASN A 181 31.46 16.87 -30.06
C ASN A 181 31.99 17.03 -28.61
N LEU A 182 31.17 16.80 -27.58
CA LEU A 182 31.58 16.99 -26.17
C LEU A 182 32.29 15.78 -25.55
N LEU A 183 32.23 14.60 -26.19
CA LEU A 183 32.82 13.36 -25.65
C LEU A 183 34.36 13.31 -25.73
N SER A 184 34.98 14.09 -26.61
CA SER A 184 36.41 14.01 -26.92
C SER A 184 37.31 14.99 -26.13
N GLU A 185 36.78 15.71 -25.13
CA GLU A 185 37.54 16.75 -24.41
C GLU A 185 38.34 16.24 -23.19
N LYS A 186 39.65 16.55 -23.15
CA LYS A 186 40.64 16.09 -22.14
C LYS A 186 40.46 16.60 -20.69
N ASN A 187 39.51 17.49 -20.41
CA ASN A 187 39.32 18.03 -19.05
C ASN A 187 38.40 17.12 -18.23
N HIS A 188 38.86 16.61 -17.09
CA HIS A 188 38.05 15.77 -16.17
C HIS A 188 36.76 16.44 -15.69
N GLY A 189 36.74 17.78 -15.58
CA GLY A 189 35.52 18.55 -15.34
C GLY A 189 34.53 18.59 -16.52
N LYS A 190 34.85 17.96 -17.66
CA LYS A 190 34.12 18.03 -18.92
C LYS A 190 33.62 16.70 -19.50
N CYS A 191 34.16 15.54 -19.11
CA CYS A 191 33.53 14.24 -19.44
C CYS A 191 32.25 13.95 -18.64
N LYS A 192 31.97 14.76 -17.59
CA LYS A 192 30.72 14.73 -16.78
C LYS A 192 29.46 15.11 -17.58
N TRP A 193 29.61 15.72 -18.77
CA TRP A 193 28.52 16.39 -19.49
C TRP A 193 27.70 15.50 -20.44
N PHE A 194 28.28 14.47 -21.05
CA PHE A 194 27.52 13.60 -21.96
C PHE A 194 26.53 12.70 -21.22
N VAL A 195 26.94 12.19 -20.05
CA VAL A 195 26.04 11.53 -19.09
C VAL A 195 24.94 12.49 -18.57
N GLY A 196 25.19 13.79 -18.62
CA GLY A 196 24.26 14.82 -18.16
C GLY A 196 23.01 14.96 -19.03
N MET A 197 23.08 14.65 -20.33
CA MET A 197 22.00 15.03 -21.25
C MET A 197 20.82 14.06 -21.33
N GLN A 198 20.78 12.98 -20.54
CA GLN A 198 19.58 12.12 -20.54
C GLN A 198 19.05 11.59 -19.20
N LEU A 199 19.65 11.80 -18.01
CA LEU A 199 18.95 11.36 -16.78
C LEU A 199 19.35 12.08 -15.47
N LEU A 200 18.33 12.66 -14.81
CA LEU A 200 18.20 12.95 -13.37
C LEU A 200 19.44 13.51 -12.61
N SER A 201 19.50 14.82 -12.39
CA SER A 201 19.06 15.50 -11.16
C SER A 201 20.20 15.69 -10.14
N LEU A 202 20.32 16.96 -9.73
CA LEU A 202 21.08 17.56 -8.64
C LEU A 202 22.61 17.74 -8.76
N THR A 203 22.91 19.03 -8.75
CA THR A 203 24.07 19.89 -8.84
C THR A 203 25.11 19.86 -7.69
N LYS A 204 26.29 20.42 -8.02
CA LYS A 204 27.15 21.38 -7.25
C LYS A 204 28.30 20.85 -6.36
N TYR A 205 29.46 21.52 -6.55
CA TYR A 205 30.78 21.46 -5.86
C TYR A 205 31.62 20.19 -6.12
N CYS A 206 32.94 20.20 -6.30
CA CYS A 206 33.98 21.18 -6.00
C CYS A 206 35.18 21.03 -6.97
N ASP A 207 35.82 22.15 -7.32
CA ASP A 207 37.24 22.22 -7.70
C ASP A 207 38.10 21.96 -6.44
N THR A 208 39.35 21.56 -6.63
CA THR A 208 40.43 21.47 -5.61
C THR A 208 40.30 20.40 -4.53
N SER A 209 40.87 19.23 -4.79
CA SER A 209 42.03 18.68 -4.07
C SER A 209 42.12 17.17 -4.37
N SER A 210 42.98 16.83 -5.31
CA SER A 210 43.56 15.51 -5.48
C SER A 210 44.22 15.08 -4.18
N ARG A 211 43.52 14.30 -3.35
CA ARG A 211 44.14 13.48 -2.31
C ARG A 211 43.16 12.50 -1.65
N PHE A 212 42.63 11.55 -2.40
CA PHE A 212 42.30 10.20 -1.95
C PHE A 212 42.35 9.28 -3.18
N CYS A 213 42.86 8.05 -3.04
CA CYS A 213 43.30 7.14 -4.12
C CYS A 213 42.21 6.63 -5.11
N ILE A 214 41.18 7.41 -5.42
CA ILE A 214 40.16 7.11 -6.42
C ILE A 214 39.91 8.38 -7.26
N SER A 215 40.23 8.35 -8.55
CA SER A 215 40.08 9.48 -9.47
C SER A 215 38.59 9.78 -9.78
N ASP A 216 38.09 10.96 -9.38
CA ASP A 216 36.72 11.50 -9.56
C ASP A 216 35.55 10.49 -9.36
N PRO A 217 35.19 10.14 -8.12
CA PRO A 217 34.12 9.17 -7.83
C PRO A 217 32.74 9.61 -8.32
N PHE A 218 32.47 10.91 -8.36
CA PHE A 218 31.19 11.44 -8.85
C PHE A 218 31.03 11.21 -10.36
N LEU A 219 32.13 11.32 -11.12
CA LEU A 219 32.10 11.01 -12.55
C LEU A 219 31.90 9.50 -12.76
N GLN A 220 32.60 8.65 -12.01
CA GLN A 220 32.47 7.19 -12.12
C GLN A 220 31.03 6.72 -11.87
N VAL A 221 30.40 7.16 -10.77
CA VAL A 221 28.98 6.83 -10.47
C VAL A 221 28.05 7.28 -11.59
N ARG A 222 28.31 8.44 -12.21
CA ARG A 222 27.50 8.94 -13.31
C ARG A 222 27.70 8.09 -14.57
N ILE A 223 28.94 7.76 -14.93
CA ILE A 223 29.24 6.87 -16.06
C ILE A 223 28.56 5.51 -15.86
N LEU A 224 28.66 4.91 -14.67
CA LEU A 224 27.99 3.64 -14.36
C LEU A 224 26.47 3.74 -14.52
N ARG A 225 25.86 4.83 -14.04
CA ARG A 225 24.43 5.08 -14.25
C ARG A 225 24.06 5.22 -15.72
N LEU A 226 24.91 5.84 -16.54
CA LEU A 226 24.69 5.92 -17.99
C LEU A 226 24.78 4.53 -18.61
N LEU A 227 25.82 3.77 -18.29
CA LEU A 227 26.00 2.40 -18.76
C LEU A 227 24.80 1.52 -18.41
N ARG A 228 24.24 1.68 -17.20
CA ARG A 228 23.02 0.98 -16.78
C ARG A 228 21.82 1.24 -17.70
N ILE A 229 21.67 2.47 -18.18
CA ILE A 229 20.56 2.85 -19.07
C ILE A 229 20.85 2.38 -20.49
N LEU A 230 22.10 2.52 -20.95
CA LEU A 230 22.52 2.13 -22.30
C LEU A 230 22.47 0.60 -22.50
N GLY A 231 22.92 -0.17 -21.52
CA GLY A 231 22.89 -1.64 -21.56
C GLY A 231 21.51 -2.24 -21.26
N LYS A 232 20.50 -1.41 -20.96
CA LYS A 232 19.16 -1.92 -20.67
C LYS A 232 18.48 -2.40 -21.95
N GLY A 233 18.52 -3.70 -22.18
CA GLY A 233 17.86 -4.35 -23.33
C GLY A 233 18.75 -4.49 -24.57
N ASP A 234 20.04 -4.13 -24.47
CA ASP A 234 21.04 -4.34 -25.51
C ASP A 234 22.15 -5.26 -25.01
N ASP A 235 22.34 -6.40 -25.68
CA ASP A 235 23.24 -7.46 -25.24
C ASP A 235 24.70 -7.13 -25.64
N ASP A 236 24.94 -6.54 -26.82
CA ASP A 236 26.28 -6.20 -27.32
C ASP A 236 26.95 -5.11 -26.45
N SER A 237 26.20 -4.05 -26.12
CA SER A 237 26.69 -3.02 -25.19
C SER A 237 26.90 -3.58 -23.79
N SER A 238 26.05 -4.51 -23.34
CA SER A 238 26.18 -5.16 -22.03
C SER A 238 27.45 -6.02 -21.95
N GLU A 239 27.78 -6.73 -23.03
CA GLU A 239 29.02 -7.52 -23.14
C GLU A 239 30.26 -6.61 -23.09
N ALA A 240 30.25 -5.51 -23.85
CA ALA A 240 31.36 -4.55 -23.87
C ALA A 240 31.65 -3.89 -22.51
N MET A 241 30.64 -3.76 -21.64
CA MET A 241 30.80 -3.19 -20.31
C MET A 241 31.08 -4.21 -19.19
N ASN A 242 30.90 -5.52 -19.44
CA ASN A 242 31.07 -6.56 -18.42
C ASN A 242 32.50 -6.57 -17.84
N ASP A 243 33.53 -6.45 -18.67
CA ASP A 243 34.93 -6.43 -18.23
C ASP A 243 35.21 -5.26 -17.27
N ILE A 244 34.71 -4.07 -17.60
CA ILE A 244 34.88 -2.87 -16.78
C ILE A 244 34.12 -3.03 -15.46
N LEU A 245 32.90 -3.56 -15.49
CA LEU A 245 32.09 -3.79 -14.28
C LEU A 245 32.74 -4.83 -13.36
N ALA A 246 33.30 -5.91 -13.92
CA ALA A 246 34.05 -6.91 -13.17
C ALA A 246 35.32 -6.32 -12.55
N GLN A 247 36.06 -5.49 -13.30
CA GLN A 247 37.26 -4.82 -12.81
C GLN A 247 36.93 -3.84 -11.67
N VAL A 248 35.88 -3.04 -11.80
CA VAL A 248 35.46 -2.09 -10.76
C VAL A 248 34.93 -2.84 -9.53
N ALA A 249 34.17 -3.92 -9.71
CA ALA A 249 33.63 -4.72 -8.61
C ALA A 249 34.72 -5.39 -7.76
N THR A 250 35.86 -5.74 -8.37
CA THR A 250 36.96 -6.45 -7.70
C THR A 250 38.05 -5.52 -7.16
N ASN A 251 38.39 -4.44 -7.88
CA ASN A 251 39.51 -3.56 -7.51
C ASN A 251 39.11 -2.37 -6.63
N THR A 252 37.81 -2.09 -6.44
CA THR A 252 37.40 -0.92 -5.65
C THR A 252 37.59 -1.16 -4.14
N GLU A 253 38.23 -0.21 -3.48
CA GLU A 253 38.48 -0.25 -2.05
C GLU A 253 37.20 0.02 -1.22
N THR A 254 36.71 -0.97 -0.47
CA THR A 254 35.50 -0.86 0.37
C THR A 254 35.71 -0.19 1.74
N SER A 255 36.93 0.29 2.02
CA SER A 255 37.29 0.84 3.34
C SER A 255 36.60 2.19 3.63
N LYS A 256 36.28 2.94 2.57
CA LYS A 256 35.69 4.28 2.65
C LYS A 256 34.32 4.32 1.99
N ASN A 257 33.48 5.23 2.46
CA ASN A 257 32.15 5.48 1.89
C ASN A 257 32.20 5.77 0.37
N VAL A 258 33.26 6.41 -0.11
CA VAL A 258 33.44 6.72 -1.55
C VAL A 258 33.51 5.45 -2.39
N GLY A 259 34.29 4.44 -1.97
CA GLY A 259 34.37 3.17 -2.69
C GLY A 259 33.08 2.37 -2.60
N ASN A 260 32.41 2.39 -1.44
CA ASN A 260 31.10 1.77 -1.27
C ASN A 260 30.03 2.42 -2.16
N ALA A 261 30.08 3.74 -2.39
CA ALA A 261 29.17 4.43 -3.30
C ALA A 261 29.39 4.05 -4.77
N ILE A 262 30.65 3.89 -5.19
CA ILE A 262 30.97 3.39 -6.54
C ILE A 262 30.46 1.96 -6.69
N LEU A 263 30.82 1.08 -5.76
CA LEU A 263 30.39 -0.33 -5.78
C LEU A 263 28.87 -0.47 -5.73
N TYR A 264 28.17 0.38 -4.99
CA TYR A 264 26.72 0.41 -4.96
C TYR A 264 26.12 0.67 -6.35
N GLU A 265 26.59 1.72 -7.05
CA GLU A 265 26.10 2.00 -8.40
C GLU A 265 26.56 0.92 -9.40
N THR A 266 27.75 0.35 -9.23
CA THR A 266 28.22 -0.80 -10.02
C THR A 266 27.28 -1.99 -9.87
N VAL A 267 26.89 -2.33 -8.64
CA VAL A 267 25.93 -3.41 -8.36
C VAL A 267 24.58 -3.12 -9.00
N LEU A 268 24.03 -1.90 -8.83
CA LEU A 268 22.78 -1.54 -9.48
C LEU A 268 22.88 -1.64 -11.01
N THR A 269 24.04 -1.30 -11.57
CA THR A 269 24.29 -1.39 -13.01
C THR A 269 24.25 -2.84 -13.47
N ILE A 270 25.00 -3.73 -12.80
CA ILE A 270 25.04 -5.16 -13.09
C ILE A 270 23.65 -5.80 -13.03
N MET A 271 22.85 -5.43 -12.03
CA MET A 271 21.55 -6.07 -11.79
C MET A 271 20.43 -5.61 -12.73
N ASP A 272 20.51 -4.38 -13.25
CA ASP A 272 19.52 -3.84 -14.19
C ASP A 272 19.81 -4.25 -15.65
N ILE A 273 21.07 -4.52 -16.01
CA ILE A 273 21.46 -4.98 -17.35
C ILE A 273 21.39 -6.51 -17.48
N LYS A 274 21.38 -7.01 -18.72
CA LYS A 274 21.52 -8.44 -19.02
C LYS A 274 23.00 -8.86 -18.96
N SER A 275 23.60 -8.80 -17.78
CA SER A 275 24.99 -9.22 -17.57
C SER A 275 25.12 -10.73 -17.44
N GLU A 276 26.36 -11.22 -17.53
CA GLU A 276 26.70 -12.61 -17.22
C GLU A 276 26.24 -13.03 -15.81
N SER A 277 25.78 -14.27 -15.67
CA SER A 277 25.31 -14.83 -14.39
C SER A 277 26.37 -14.78 -13.28
N GLY A 278 27.65 -14.99 -13.63
CA GLY A 278 28.77 -14.90 -12.68
C GLY A 278 28.90 -13.51 -12.04
N LEU A 279 28.71 -12.46 -12.85
CA LEU A 279 28.79 -11.07 -12.38
C LEU A 279 27.62 -10.71 -11.46
N ARG A 280 26.42 -11.23 -11.72
CA ARG A 280 25.25 -11.06 -10.84
C ARG A 280 25.44 -11.75 -9.49
N VAL A 281 25.99 -12.98 -9.49
CA VAL A 281 26.31 -13.68 -8.24
C VAL A 281 27.34 -12.89 -7.43
N LEU A 282 28.38 -12.34 -8.09
CA LEU A 282 29.35 -11.45 -7.43
C LEU A 282 28.66 -10.21 -6.84
N ALA A 283 27.78 -9.57 -7.59
CA ALA A 283 27.04 -8.39 -7.13
C ALA A 283 26.19 -8.68 -5.88
N ILE A 284 25.50 -9.82 -5.84
CA ILE A 284 24.70 -10.25 -4.68
C ILE A 284 25.61 -10.55 -3.48
N ASN A 285 26.76 -11.19 -3.69
CA ASN A 285 27.74 -11.42 -2.62
C ASN A 285 28.28 -10.10 -2.04
N ILE A 286 28.48 -9.07 -2.87
CA ILE A 286 28.85 -7.72 -2.42
C ILE A 286 27.73 -7.12 -1.56
N LEU A 287 26.47 -7.24 -1.98
CA LEU A 287 25.32 -6.78 -1.17
C LEU A 287 25.21 -7.55 0.15
N GLY A 288 25.47 -8.86 0.15
CA GLY A 288 25.54 -9.68 1.37
C GLY A 288 26.60 -9.16 2.35
N ARG A 289 27.78 -8.77 1.86
CA ARG A 289 28.81 -8.12 2.68
C ARG A 289 28.37 -6.74 3.20
N PHE A 290 27.61 -5.98 2.40
CA PHE A 290 27.06 -4.70 2.83
C PHE A 290 25.97 -4.84 3.91
N LEU A 291 25.16 -5.91 3.88
CA LEU A 291 24.19 -6.20 4.94
C LEU A 291 24.85 -6.47 6.30
N LEU A 292 26.04 -7.08 6.31
CA LEU A 292 26.80 -7.37 7.52
C LEU A 292 27.64 -6.18 8.02
N ASN A 293 27.58 -5.04 7.34
CA ASN A 293 28.36 -3.87 7.73
C ASN A 293 27.74 -3.17 8.96
N ASN A 294 28.59 -2.68 9.87
CA ASN A 294 28.15 -1.94 11.04
C ASN A 294 27.50 -0.59 10.67
N ASP A 295 27.88 0.01 9.54
CA ASP A 295 27.29 1.28 9.09
C ASP A 295 25.83 1.07 8.64
N LYS A 296 24.91 1.72 9.36
CA LYS A 296 23.48 1.74 9.08
C LYS A 296 23.16 2.23 7.66
N ASN A 297 23.92 3.20 7.14
CA ASN A 297 23.72 3.71 5.79
C ASN A 297 24.00 2.62 4.75
N ILE A 298 25.06 1.83 4.95
CA ILE A 298 25.43 0.75 4.04
C ILE A 298 24.40 -0.38 4.10
N ARG A 299 23.90 -0.73 5.29
CA ARG A 299 22.81 -1.71 5.45
C ARG A 299 21.52 -1.27 4.78
N TYR A 300 21.12 -0.01 4.95
CA TYR A 300 19.96 0.56 4.27
C TYR A 300 20.09 0.51 2.75
N VAL A 301 21.26 0.88 2.24
CA VAL A 301 21.62 0.84 0.82
C VAL A 301 21.56 -0.59 0.28
N ALA A 302 22.08 -1.57 1.02
CA ALA A 302 22.04 -2.98 0.67
C ALA A 302 20.60 -3.52 0.60
N LEU A 303 19.78 -3.28 1.62
CA LEU A 303 18.37 -3.68 1.66
C LEU A 303 17.58 -3.05 0.50
N THR A 304 17.80 -1.77 0.23
CA THR A 304 17.14 -1.05 -0.88
C THR A 304 17.54 -1.62 -2.24
N SER A 305 18.81 -2.00 -2.42
CA SER A 305 19.26 -2.68 -3.64
C SER A 305 18.63 -4.05 -3.77
N LEU A 306 18.70 -4.88 -2.73
CA LEU A 306 18.15 -6.23 -2.76
C LEU A 306 16.66 -6.22 -3.08
N LEU A 307 15.91 -5.25 -2.55
CA LEU A 307 14.49 -5.06 -2.85
C LEU A 307 14.21 -4.86 -4.34
N LYS A 308 15.03 -4.08 -5.04
CA LYS A 308 14.90 -3.90 -6.49
C LYS A 308 15.24 -5.17 -7.27
N THR A 309 16.19 -5.96 -6.77
CA THR A 309 16.70 -7.14 -7.48
C THR A 309 15.91 -8.42 -7.24
N VAL A 310 15.04 -8.48 -6.22
CA VAL A 310 14.24 -9.69 -5.91
C VAL A 310 13.40 -10.16 -7.10
N GLN A 311 12.93 -9.23 -7.93
CA GLN A 311 12.12 -9.55 -9.12
C GLN A 311 12.92 -10.26 -10.22
N THR A 312 14.22 -9.97 -10.32
CA THR A 312 15.11 -10.55 -11.34
C THR A 312 15.71 -11.87 -10.89
N ASP A 313 16.28 -11.91 -9.68
CA ASP A 313 17.07 -13.06 -9.19
C ASP A 313 16.67 -13.48 -7.77
N HIS A 314 15.46 -14.01 -7.64
CA HIS A 314 14.87 -14.38 -6.34
C HIS A 314 15.73 -15.38 -5.53
N ASN A 315 16.24 -16.44 -6.17
CA ASN A 315 16.96 -17.52 -5.49
C ASN A 315 18.28 -17.09 -4.85
N ALA A 316 18.97 -16.12 -5.44
CA ALA A 316 20.24 -15.64 -4.93
C ALA A 316 20.04 -14.74 -3.71
N VAL A 317 18.99 -13.91 -3.70
CA VAL A 317 18.63 -13.08 -2.53
C VAL A 317 18.15 -13.95 -1.36
N GLN A 318 17.47 -15.08 -1.62
CA GLN A 318 17.02 -16.02 -0.58
C GLN A 318 18.15 -16.53 0.32
N ARG A 319 19.40 -16.58 -0.16
CA ARG A 319 20.57 -17.02 0.64
C ARG A 319 20.84 -16.11 1.84
N HIS A 320 20.50 -14.82 1.73
CA HIS A 320 20.69 -13.81 2.77
C HIS A 320 19.42 -13.59 3.62
N ARG A 321 18.42 -14.47 3.50
CA ARG A 321 17.14 -14.35 4.21
C ARG A 321 17.31 -14.22 5.73
N SER A 322 18.17 -15.03 6.35
CA SER A 322 18.38 -14.98 7.81
C SER A 322 18.84 -13.59 8.24
N THR A 323 19.86 -13.03 7.58
CA THR A 323 20.36 -11.69 7.86
C THR A 323 19.33 -10.58 7.62
N ILE A 324 18.43 -10.76 6.65
CA ILE A 324 17.35 -9.79 6.36
C ILE A 324 16.29 -9.83 7.48
N VAL A 325 15.91 -11.02 7.94
CA VAL A 325 14.99 -11.18 9.07
C VAL A 325 15.61 -10.64 10.36
N ASP A 326 16.91 -10.81 10.56
CA ASP A 326 17.62 -10.20 11.69
C ASP A 326 17.60 -8.67 11.65
N CYS A 327 17.58 -8.06 10.45
CA CYS A 327 17.43 -6.61 10.29
C CYS A 327 16.05 -6.07 10.73
N LEU A 328 15.02 -6.93 10.86
CA LEU A 328 13.72 -6.52 11.44
C LEU A 328 13.85 -6.14 12.93
N LYS A 329 14.88 -6.66 13.60
CA LYS A 329 15.17 -6.38 15.01
C LYS A 329 16.08 -5.17 15.20
N ASP A 330 16.45 -4.46 14.12
CA ASP A 330 17.30 -3.27 14.22
C ASP A 330 16.56 -2.11 14.91
N LEU A 331 17.31 -1.25 15.59
CA LEU A 331 16.76 -0.07 16.26
C LEU A 331 16.38 1.05 15.26
N ASP A 332 16.95 1.05 14.06
CA ASP A 332 16.69 2.07 13.04
C ASP A 332 15.38 1.81 12.28
N VAL A 333 14.47 2.78 12.35
CA VAL A 333 13.16 2.79 11.67
C VAL A 333 13.30 2.59 10.15
N SER A 334 14.30 3.21 9.51
CA SER A 334 14.48 3.12 8.06
C SER A 334 14.96 1.74 7.62
N ILE A 335 15.84 1.11 8.43
CA ILE A 335 16.30 -0.25 8.20
C ILE A 335 15.15 -1.23 8.42
N LYS A 336 14.42 -1.12 9.53
CA LYS A 336 13.22 -1.93 9.81
C LYS A 336 12.22 -1.88 8.67
N ARG A 337 11.92 -0.69 8.15
CA ARG A 337 11.00 -0.49 7.02
C ARG A 337 11.42 -1.27 5.77
N ARG A 338 12.69 -1.11 5.36
CA ARG A 338 13.21 -1.79 4.16
C ARG A 338 13.36 -3.29 4.37
N ALA A 339 13.74 -3.73 5.56
CA ALA A 339 13.81 -5.15 5.91
C ALA A 339 12.41 -5.80 5.88
N MET A 340 11.38 -5.11 6.35
CA MET A 340 9.99 -5.56 6.28
C MET A 340 9.51 -5.71 4.84
N GLU A 341 9.66 -4.66 4.02
CA GLU A 341 9.29 -4.70 2.59
C GLU A 341 10.01 -5.83 1.85
N LEU A 342 11.31 -6.00 2.11
CA LEU A 342 12.12 -7.06 1.51
C LEU A 342 11.72 -8.45 2.01
N SER A 343 11.36 -8.58 3.29
CA SER A 343 10.88 -9.83 3.86
C SER A 343 9.59 -10.29 3.19
N PHE A 344 8.65 -9.39 2.94
CA PHE A 344 7.42 -9.69 2.18
C PHE A 344 7.72 -10.05 0.72
N ALA A 345 8.65 -9.35 0.06
CA ALA A 345 9.07 -9.68 -1.31
C ALA A 345 9.76 -11.06 -1.42
N LEU A 346 10.37 -11.55 -0.32
CA LEU A 346 11.00 -12.87 -0.24
C LEU A 346 10.05 -14.01 0.12
N VAL A 347 8.77 -13.74 0.38
CA VAL A 347 7.81 -14.82 0.67
C VAL A 347 7.52 -15.62 -0.60
N ASN A 348 7.55 -16.94 -0.48
CA ASN A 348 7.20 -17.91 -1.51
C ASN A 348 6.42 -19.08 -0.91
N GLY A 349 5.86 -19.96 -1.76
CA GLY A 349 5.05 -21.10 -1.31
C GLY A 349 5.79 -22.10 -0.40
N ASN A 350 7.12 -22.16 -0.48
CA ASN A 350 7.94 -23.10 0.31
C ASN A 350 8.26 -22.53 1.70
N ASN A 351 8.45 -21.21 1.80
CA ASN A 351 8.92 -20.56 3.02
C ASN A 351 7.82 -19.83 3.82
N ILE A 352 6.60 -19.73 3.26
CA ILE A 352 5.46 -19.00 3.84
C ILE A 352 5.22 -19.34 5.31
N ARG A 353 5.20 -20.63 5.68
CA ARG A 353 4.93 -21.06 7.07
C ARG A 353 5.99 -20.56 8.07
N GLY A 354 7.26 -20.53 7.66
CA GLY A 354 8.36 -20.07 8.51
C GLY A 354 8.45 -18.55 8.54
N MET A 355 8.39 -17.90 7.37
CA MET A 355 8.43 -16.43 7.25
C MET A 355 7.28 -15.78 7.99
N MET A 356 6.07 -16.33 7.86
CA MET A 356 4.89 -15.73 8.48
C MET A 356 4.97 -15.74 10.01
N LYS A 357 5.61 -16.74 10.63
CA LYS A 357 5.82 -16.75 12.08
C LYS A 357 6.69 -15.58 12.55
N GLU A 358 7.80 -15.33 11.86
CA GLU A 358 8.69 -14.20 12.16
C GLU A 358 8.00 -12.85 11.88
N LEU A 359 7.22 -12.74 10.80
CA LEU A 359 6.47 -11.53 10.47
C LEU A 359 5.33 -11.24 11.45
N LEU A 360 4.62 -12.27 11.93
CA LEU A 360 3.60 -12.11 12.97
C LEU A 360 4.23 -11.75 14.32
N TYR A 361 5.41 -12.29 14.63
CA TYR A 361 6.17 -11.89 15.82
C TYR A 361 6.63 -10.43 15.72
N PHE A 362 7.08 -10.01 14.53
CA PHE A 362 7.41 -8.62 14.26
C PHE A 362 6.18 -7.71 14.39
N LEU A 363 5.01 -8.13 13.88
CA LEU A 363 3.76 -7.36 14.00
C LEU A 363 3.36 -7.09 15.45
N ASP A 364 3.57 -8.06 16.33
CA ASP A 364 3.26 -7.95 17.77
C ASP A 364 4.18 -6.93 18.47
N SER A 365 5.48 -6.98 18.15
CA SER A 365 6.52 -6.12 18.73
C SER A 365 6.72 -4.78 18.01
N CYS A 366 5.95 -4.49 16.95
CA CYS A 366 6.21 -3.34 16.09
C CYS A 366 5.69 -2.00 16.62
N ASP A 367 6.36 -0.92 16.19
CA ASP A 367 5.87 0.44 16.40
C ASP A 367 4.56 0.69 15.61
N PRO A 368 3.66 1.56 16.09
CA PRO A 368 2.36 1.82 15.46
C PRO A 368 2.43 2.18 13.97
N GLU A 369 3.48 2.88 13.54
CA GLU A 369 3.67 3.31 12.15
C GLU A 369 3.89 2.15 11.16
N PHE A 370 4.27 0.97 11.66
CA PHE A 370 4.52 -0.21 10.83
C PHE A 370 3.36 -1.21 10.89
N LYS A 371 2.53 -1.18 11.93
CA LYS A 371 1.46 -2.18 12.13
C LYS A 371 0.51 -2.24 10.95
N ALA A 372 0.14 -1.08 10.37
CA ALA A 372 -0.73 -1.01 9.20
C ALA A 372 -0.09 -1.63 7.95
N ASP A 373 1.15 -1.24 7.64
CA ASP A 373 1.90 -1.74 6.49
C ASP A 373 2.19 -3.24 6.62
N CYS A 374 2.58 -3.68 7.83
CA CYS A 374 2.88 -5.07 8.13
C CYS A 374 1.63 -5.95 8.05
N ALA A 375 0.52 -5.53 8.66
CA ALA A 375 -0.76 -6.24 8.54
C ALA A 375 -1.16 -6.39 7.06
N SER A 376 -1.13 -5.30 6.29
CA SER A 376 -1.46 -5.33 4.86
C SER A 376 -0.53 -6.25 4.06
N GLY A 377 0.78 -6.25 4.37
CA GLY A 377 1.73 -7.17 3.76
C GLY A 377 1.46 -8.63 4.09
N VAL A 378 1.07 -8.94 5.33
CA VAL A 378 0.68 -10.29 5.76
C VAL A 378 -0.56 -10.76 5.00
N PHE A 379 -1.60 -9.92 4.89
CA PHE A 379 -2.80 -10.24 4.12
C PHE A 379 -2.47 -10.60 2.67
N LEU A 380 -1.69 -9.77 1.98
CA LEU A 380 -1.30 -9.99 0.59
C LEU A 380 -0.47 -11.28 0.41
N ALA A 381 0.47 -11.55 1.33
CA ALA A 381 1.31 -12.74 1.28
C ALA A 381 0.51 -14.03 1.56
N ALA A 382 -0.43 -13.97 2.53
CA ALA A 382 -1.32 -15.08 2.84
C ALA A 382 -2.27 -15.37 1.67
N GLU A 383 -2.82 -14.35 1.03
CA GLU A 383 -3.70 -14.50 -0.13
C GLU A 383 -3.03 -15.22 -1.29
N LYS A 384 -1.77 -14.89 -1.57
CA LYS A 384 -1.03 -15.42 -2.70
C LYS A 384 -0.42 -16.80 -2.47
N TYR A 385 0.03 -17.10 -1.25
CA TYR A 385 0.86 -18.28 -0.96
C TYR A 385 0.32 -19.19 0.15
N ALA A 386 -0.94 -19.03 0.57
CA ALA A 386 -1.53 -19.90 1.59
C ALA A 386 -1.47 -21.39 1.21
N PRO A 387 -0.89 -22.26 2.07
CA PRO A 387 -0.83 -23.70 1.83
C PRO A 387 -2.16 -24.42 2.07
N SER A 388 -3.02 -23.90 2.95
CA SER A 388 -4.37 -24.41 3.21
C SER A 388 -5.32 -23.28 3.60
N LYS A 389 -6.62 -23.48 3.37
CA LYS A 389 -7.66 -22.50 3.74
C LYS A 389 -7.73 -22.28 5.25
N ARG A 390 -7.61 -23.35 6.04
CA ARG A 390 -7.47 -23.27 7.50
C ARG A 390 -6.33 -22.36 7.93
N TRP A 391 -5.12 -22.61 7.44
CA TRP A 391 -3.94 -21.81 7.79
C TRP A 391 -4.10 -20.33 7.38
N HIS A 392 -4.75 -20.08 6.25
CA HIS A 392 -5.05 -18.73 5.79
C HIS A 392 -5.98 -18.00 6.77
N ILE A 393 -7.11 -18.62 7.14
CA ILE A 393 -8.05 -18.08 8.10
C ILE A 393 -7.37 -17.85 9.45
N ASP A 394 -6.57 -18.80 9.94
CA ASP A 394 -5.83 -18.69 11.20
C ASP A 394 -4.88 -17.49 11.23
N THR A 395 -4.16 -17.29 10.13
CA THR A 395 -3.19 -16.20 9.98
C THR A 395 -3.90 -14.85 9.98
N ILE A 396 -4.99 -14.72 9.22
CA ILE A 396 -5.77 -13.48 9.17
C ILE A 396 -6.41 -13.19 10.53
N MET A 397 -6.99 -14.20 11.18
CA MET A 397 -7.55 -14.06 12.53
C MET A 397 -6.51 -13.60 13.53
N ARG A 398 -5.27 -14.11 13.44
CA ARG A 398 -4.16 -13.64 14.27
C ARG A 398 -3.79 -12.19 13.98
N VAL A 399 -3.78 -11.76 12.72
CA VAL A 399 -3.53 -10.35 12.36
C VAL A 399 -4.63 -9.45 12.89
N LEU A 400 -5.91 -9.85 12.74
CA LEU A 400 -7.03 -9.07 13.25
C LEU A 400 -6.94 -8.89 14.76
N THR A 401 -6.65 -9.95 15.52
CA THR A 401 -6.53 -9.91 16.98
C THR A 401 -5.32 -9.13 17.50
N THR A 402 -4.20 -9.11 16.77
CA THR A 402 -2.97 -8.41 17.19
C THR A 402 -2.89 -6.95 16.69
N ALA A 403 -3.32 -6.69 15.46
CA ALA A 403 -3.23 -5.38 14.83
C ALA A 403 -4.54 -4.57 14.92
N GLY A 404 -5.70 -5.22 15.00
CA GLY A 404 -7.00 -4.60 15.27
C GLY A 404 -7.26 -3.31 14.49
N SER A 405 -7.21 -2.19 15.19
CA SER A 405 -7.46 -0.84 14.65
C SER A 405 -6.49 -0.37 13.56
N TYR A 406 -5.31 -0.99 13.44
CA TYR A 406 -4.32 -0.65 12.41
C TYR A 406 -4.58 -1.35 11.07
N VAL A 407 -5.47 -2.34 11.04
CA VAL A 407 -5.86 -3.03 9.81
C VAL A 407 -6.77 -2.10 9.01
N ARG A 408 -6.51 -2.01 7.70
CA ARG A 408 -7.32 -1.18 6.78
C ARG A 408 -8.71 -1.79 6.60
N ASP A 409 -9.75 -0.95 6.54
CA ASP A 409 -11.15 -1.38 6.42
C ASP A 409 -11.45 -2.20 5.15
N ASP A 410 -10.65 -2.04 4.08
CA ASP A 410 -10.75 -2.85 2.86
C ASP A 410 -10.36 -4.32 3.06
N SER A 411 -9.72 -4.66 4.18
CA SER A 411 -9.37 -6.04 4.52
C SER A 411 -10.58 -6.85 4.99
N VAL A 412 -11.62 -6.19 5.53
CA VAL A 412 -12.86 -6.81 6.02
C VAL A 412 -13.64 -7.50 4.89
N PRO A 413 -13.99 -6.85 3.76
CA PRO A 413 -14.71 -7.51 2.68
C PRO A 413 -13.91 -8.64 2.04
N ASN A 414 -12.58 -8.49 1.90
CA ASN A 414 -11.72 -9.54 1.33
C ASN A 414 -11.74 -10.81 2.20
N LEU A 415 -11.70 -10.64 3.53
CA LEU A 415 -11.81 -11.77 4.46
C LEU A 415 -13.20 -12.40 4.41
N ILE A 416 -14.27 -11.60 4.40
CA ILE A 416 -15.64 -12.11 4.27
C ILE A 416 -15.79 -12.95 2.99
N GLN A 417 -15.23 -12.48 1.88
CA GLN A 417 -15.22 -13.21 0.61
C GLN A 417 -14.44 -14.52 0.70
N LEU A 418 -13.27 -14.53 1.35
CA LEU A 418 -12.47 -15.73 1.56
C LEU A 418 -13.23 -16.77 2.40
N ILE A 419 -13.87 -16.35 3.49
CA ILE A 419 -14.63 -17.22 4.38
C ILE A 419 -15.82 -17.81 3.61
N THR A 420 -16.58 -16.98 2.89
CA THR A 420 -17.74 -17.41 2.10
C THR A 420 -17.39 -18.44 1.03
N ASN A 421 -16.21 -18.30 0.40
CA ASN A 421 -15.73 -19.26 -0.58
C ASN A 421 -15.24 -20.59 0.04
N SER A 422 -15.09 -20.65 1.37
CA SER A 422 -14.51 -21.79 2.10
C SER A 422 -15.60 -22.52 2.90
N VAL A 423 -16.54 -23.14 2.19
CA VAL A 423 -17.78 -23.73 2.74
C VAL A 423 -17.53 -24.75 3.86
N GLU A 424 -16.47 -25.54 3.71
CA GLU A 424 -16.04 -26.57 4.68
C GLU A 424 -15.58 -26.01 6.03
N MET A 425 -15.17 -24.73 6.09
CA MET A 425 -14.56 -24.11 7.29
C MET A 425 -15.50 -23.17 8.06
N HIS A 426 -16.77 -23.06 7.67
CA HIS A 426 -17.67 -22.06 8.25
C HIS A 426 -17.87 -22.24 9.76
N ALA A 427 -18.20 -23.45 10.21
CA ALA A 427 -18.43 -23.75 11.63
C ALA A 427 -17.19 -23.42 12.49
N TYR A 428 -16.01 -23.85 12.03
CA TYR A 428 -14.73 -23.56 12.66
C TYR A 428 -14.46 -22.05 12.78
N THR A 429 -14.63 -21.32 11.68
CA THR A 429 -14.30 -19.90 11.60
C THR A 429 -15.21 -19.08 12.52
N VAL A 430 -16.51 -19.42 12.56
CA VAL A 430 -17.51 -18.71 13.36
C VAL A 430 -17.28 -18.95 14.85
N GLN A 431 -16.98 -20.19 15.25
CA GLN A 431 -16.61 -20.54 16.63
C GLN A 431 -15.39 -19.73 17.12
N ARG A 432 -14.35 -19.63 16.31
CA ARG A 432 -13.16 -18.85 16.65
C ARG A 432 -13.39 -17.34 16.63
N LEU A 433 -14.16 -16.82 15.68
CA LEU A 433 -14.57 -15.41 15.64
C LEU A 433 -15.38 -15.05 16.87
N TYR A 434 -16.30 -15.92 17.30
CA TYR A 434 -17.10 -15.72 18.50
C TYR A 434 -16.22 -15.68 19.75
N LYS A 435 -15.26 -16.61 19.89
CA LYS A 435 -14.29 -16.58 20.99
C LYS A 435 -13.46 -15.30 21.01
N ALA A 436 -12.93 -14.88 19.86
CA ALA A 436 -12.13 -13.66 19.76
C ALA A 436 -12.95 -12.39 20.06
N LEU A 437 -14.25 -12.41 19.73
CA LEU A 437 -15.18 -11.32 20.02
C LEU A 437 -15.47 -11.18 21.53
N LEU A 438 -15.51 -12.30 22.26
CA LEU A 438 -15.66 -12.30 23.72
C LEU A 438 -14.43 -11.71 24.44
N ASP A 439 -13.23 -11.88 23.85
CA ASP A 439 -11.98 -11.39 24.44
C ASP A 439 -11.85 -9.85 24.31
N ASP A 440 -12.07 -9.29 23.12
CA ASP A 440 -11.88 -7.85 22.87
C ASP A 440 -12.82 -7.28 21.79
N ILE A 441 -13.72 -6.39 22.21
CA ILE A 441 -14.68 -5.67 21.33
C ILE A 441 -14.13 -4.35 20.77
N SER A 442 -12.94 -3.91 21.20
CA SER A 442 -12.38 -2.63 20.75
C SER A 442 -11.93 -2.67 19.29
N GLN A 443 -11.56 -3.85 18.81
CA GLN A 443 -10.98 -4.07 17.48
C GLN A 443 -12.05 -4.09 16.39
N GLN A 444 -12.35 -2.93 15.83
CA GLN A 444 -13.50 -2.75 14.93
C GLN A 444 -13.52 -3.68 13.70
N PRO A 445 -12.42 -3.88 12.96
CA PRO A 445 -12.43 -4.79 11.80
C PRO A 445 -12.75 -6.24 12.19
N LEU A 446 -12.24 -6.70 13.34
CA LEU A 446 -12.53 -8.04 13.87
C LEU A 446 -14.03 -8.18 14.19
N VAL A 447 -14.59 -7.20 14.89
CA VAL A 447 -16.00 -7.20 15.29
C VAL A 447 -16.93 -7.17 14.08
N GLN A 448 -16.58 -6.43 13.02
CA GLN A 448 -17.35 -6.37 11.77
C GLN A 448 -17.41 -7.73 11.07
N VAL A 449 -16.26 -8.40 10.93
CA VAL A 449 -16.18 -9.75 10.35
C VAL A 449 -16.95 -10.74 11.22
N ALA A 450 -16.73 -10.72 12.54
CA ALA A 450 -17.40 -11.61 13.48
C ALA A 450 -18.93 -11.43 13.44
N SER A 451 -19.42 -10.19 13.49
CA SER A 451 -20.85 -9.89 13.44
C SER A 451 -21.49 -10.39 12.14
N TRP A 452 -20.83 -10.19 10.99
CA TRP A 452 -21.32 -10.69 9.71
C TRP A 452 -21.38 -12.23 9.68
N CYS A 453 -20.31 -12.90 10.13
CA CYS A 453 -20.23 -14.36 10.17
C CYS A 453 -21.26 -14.98 11.12
N ILE A 454 -21.47 -14.40 12.30
CA ILE A 454 -22.52 -14.83 13.24
C ILE A 454 -23.91 -14.70 12.59
N GLY A 455 -24.15 -13.60 11.85
CA GLY A 455 -25.40 -13.41 11.13
C GLY A 455 -25.66 -14.48 10.05
N GLU A 456 -24.62 -14.86 9.29
CA GLU A 456 -24.78 -15.83 8.19
C GLU A 456 -24.77 -17.31 8.63
N TYR A 457 -23.96 -17.63 9.63
CA TYR A 457 -23.65 -19.01 10.03
C TYR A 457 -23.94 -19.27 11.52
N GLY A 458 -24.86 -18.50 12.12
CA GLY A 458 -25.22 -18.64 13.54
C GLY A 458 -25.83 -19.99 13.90
N ASP A 459 -26.49 -20.65 12.95
CA ASP A 459 -27.00 -22.02 13.07
C ASP A 459 -25.87 -23.04 13.29
N LEU A 460 -24.76 -22.90 12.55
CA LEU A 460 -23.55 -23.72 12.72
C LEU A 460 -22.80 -23.42 14.03
N LEU A 461 -22.95 -22.21 14.59
CA LEU A 461 -22.38 -21.86 15.89
C LEU A 461 -23.11 -22.59 17.02
N VAL A 462 -24.44 -22.60 17.00
CA VAL A 462 -25.28 -23.20 18.05
C VAL A 462 -25.39 -24.72 17.92
N SER A 463 -25.28 -25.27 16.70
CA SER A 463 -25.35 -26.73 16.49
C SER A 463 -24.20 -27.51 17.14
N GLY A 464 -23.10 -26.84 17.51
CA GLY A 464 -21.96 -27.46 18.19
C GLY A 464 -21.25 -28.55 17.36
N GLN A 465 -21.49 -28.60 16.04
CA GLN A 465 -20.87 -29.57 15.14
C GLN A 465 -19.66 -28.94 14.45
N CYS A 466 -18.48 -29.11 15.04
CA CYS A 466 -17.20 -28.76 14.40
C CYS A 466 -16.37 -30.04 14.25
N GLU A 467 -16.06 -30.43 13.02
CA GLU A 467 -15.25 -31.63 12.77
C GLU A 467 -13.74 -31.41 13.05
N GLU A 468 -13.27 -30.16 13.04
CA GLU A 468 -11.83 -29.86 13.10
C GLU A 468 -11.27 -29.46 14.49
N GLU A 469 -12.11 -28.98 15.42
CA GLU A 469 -11.67 -28.57 16.77
C GLU A 469 -12.79 -28.84 17.79
N GLU A 470 -12.45 -28.96 19.08
CA GLU A 470 -13.42 -29.15 20.16
C GLU A 470 -14.47 -28.02 20.14
N PRO A 471 -15.75 -28.33 19.88
CA PRO A 471 -16.79 -27.32 19.76
C PRO A 471 -17.06 -26.66 21.11
N ILE A 472 -17.14 -25.33 21.12
CA ILE A 472 -17.68 -24.61 22.27
C ILE A 472 -19.20 -24.78 22.24
N GLN A 473 -19.77 -25.16 23.39
CA GLN A 473 -21.22 -25.16 23.58
C GLN A 473 -21.66 -23.71 23.76
N VAL A 474 -22.36 -23.17 22.76
CA VAL A 474 -22.84 -21.78 22.75
C VAL A 474 -24.36 -21.79 22.70
N THR A 475 -25.00 -21.02 23.58
CA THR A 475 -26.46 -20.89 23.60
C THR A 475 -26.93 -19.72 22.71
N GLU A 476 -28.15 -19.80 22.18
CA GLU A 476 -28.73 -18.70 21.36
C GLU A 476 -28.76 -17.37 22.13
N ASP A 477 -29.01 -17.40 23.43
CA ASP A 477 -29.13 -16.21 24.28
C ASP A 477 -27.79 -15.50 24.50
N GLU A 478 -26.70 -16.25 24.70
CA GLU A 478 -25.35 -15.69 24.85
C GLU A 478 -24.92 -14.96 23.57
N VAL A 479 -25.23 -15.53 22.39
CA VAL A 479 -24.93 -14.88 21.11
C VAL A 479 -25.67 -13.54 20.99
N LEU A 480 -26.94 -13.48 21.41
CA LEU A 480 -27.71 -12.25 21.41
C LEU A 480 -27.19 -11.23 22.44
N ASP A 481 -26.78 -11.67 23.63
CA ASP A 481 -26.16 -10.80 24.65
C ASP A 481 -24.92 -10.09 24.10
N VAL A 482 -24.05 -10.82 23.37
CA VAL A 482 -22.84 -10.24 22.78
C VAL A 482 -23.19 -9.20 21.71
N LEU A 483 -24.10 -9.51 20.79
CA LEU A 483 -24.50 -8.57 19.73
C LEU A 483 -25.24 -7.34 20.28
N GLU A 484 -26.07 -7.51 21.30
CA GLU A 484 -26.70 -6.41 22.04
C GLU A 484 -25.64 -5.53 22.75
N GLY A 485 -24.63 -6.16 23.36
CA GLY A 485 -23.50 -5.46 23.96
C GLY A 485 -22.74 -4.60 22.95
N LEU A 486 -22.51 -5.11 21.72
CA LEU A 486 -21.88 -4.35 20.64
C LEU A 486 -22.71 -3.14 20.20
N LEU A 487 -24.04 -3.28 20.16
CA LEU A 487 -24.94 -2.21 19.75
C LEU A 487 -24.94 -1.05 20.76
N VAL A 488 -24.85 -1.35 22.05
CA VAL A 488 -24.86 -0.37 23.15
C VAL A 488 -23.47 0.22 23.42
N SER A 489 -22.40 -0.56 23.20
CA SER A 489 -21.02 -0.14 23.49
C SER A 489 -20.62 1.14 22.76
N ASN A 490 -19.95 2.06 23.47
CA ASN A 490 -19.43 3.30 22.91
C ASN A 490 -18.22 3.07 21.98
N LEU A 491 -17.53 1.93 22.12
CA LEU A 491 -16.36 1.59 21.29
C LEU A 491 -16.76 1.25 19.86
N SER A 492 -18.01 0.83 19.63
CA SER A 492 -18.51 0.42 18.32
C SER A 492 -18.69 1.61 17.38
N THR A 493 -18.16 1.49 16.17
CA THR A 493 -18.45 2.45 15.10
C THR A 493 -19.90 2.29 14.59
N PRO A 494 -20.50 3.32 13.97
CA PRO A 494 -21.81 3.20 13.33
C PRO A 494 -21.89 2.04 12.33
N VAL A 495 -20.82 1.81 11.56
CA VAL A 495 -20.73 0.70 10.60
C VAL A 495 -20.79 -0.64 11.32
N THR A 496 -20.03 -0.83 12.40
CA THR A 496 -20.06 -2.04 13.23
C THR A 496 -21.45 -2.29 13.82
N ARG A 497 -22.13 -1.24 14.31
CA ARG A 497 -23.54 -1.33 14.77
C ARG A 497 -24.48 -1.74 13.65
N GLY A 498 -24.25 -1.26 12.43
CA GLY A 498 -25.00 -1.68 11.24
C GLY A 498 -24.83 -3.18 10.97
N TYR A 499 -23.59 -3.68 10.98
CA TYR A 499 -23.30 -5.11 10.85
C TYR A 499 -24.00 -5.95 11.93
N ALA A 500 -23.94 -5.52 13.19
CA ALA A 500 -24.61 -6.20 14.30
C ALA A 500 -26.14 -6.21 14.15
N LEU A 501 -26.76 -5.08 13.78
CA LEU A 501 -28.21 -5.00 13.58
C LEU A 501 -28.68 -5.89 12.41
N THR A 502 -27.94 -5.91 11.31
CA THR A 502 -28.21 -6.82 10.19
C THR A 502 -27.98 -8.28 10.57
N ALA A 503 -26.96 -8.58 11.38
CA ALA A 503 -26.73 -9.93 11.90
C ALA A 503 -27.90 -10.41 12.77
N ILE A 504 -28.37 -9.58 13.70
CA ILE A 504 -29.55 -9.85 14.53
C ILE A 504 -30.79 -10.12 13.65
N MET A 505 -30.98 -9.36 12.58
CA MET A 505 -32.07 -9.60 11.63
C MET A 505 -31.94 -10.96 10.93
N LYS A 506 -30.72 -11.34 10.51
CA LYS A 506 -30.44 -12.65 9.90
C LYS A 506 -30.60 -13.81 10.89
N LEU A 507 -30.34 -13.59 12.18
CA LEU A 507 -30.57 -14.57 13.24
C LEU A 507 -32.06 -14.82 13.46
N SER A 508 -32.95 -13.85 13.15
CA SER A 508 -34.40 -14.06 13.29
C SER A 508 -34.99 -15.17 12.42
N THR A 509 -34.30 -15.57 11.35
CA THR A 509 -34.67 -16.72 10.50
C THR A 509 -33.95 -18.01 10.87
N ARG A 510 -32.86 -17.93 11.65
CA ARG A 510 -31.99 -19.07 11.99
C ARG A 510 -32.23 -19.59 13.41
N PHE A 511 -32.52 -18.70 14.36
CA PHE A 511 -32.77 -19.01 15.76
C PHE A 511 -34.25 -19.11 16.07
N THR A 512 -34.55 -19.83 17.16
CA THR A 512 -35.92 -19.97 17.67
C THR A 512 -36.34 -18.78 18.55
N SER A 513 -35.38 -18.04 19.12
CA SER A 513 -35.58 -16.92 20.05
C SER A 513 -35.99 -15.57 19.39
N VAL A 514 -37.00 -15.59 18.52
CA VAL A 514 -37.39 -14.45 17.66
C VAL A 514 -37.97 -13.26 18.43
N ASN A 515 -38.65 -13.49 19.57
CA ASN A 515 -39.32 -12.44 20.33
C ASN A 515 -38.34 -11.42 20.95
N ARG A 516 -37.19 -11.90 21.42
CA ARG A 516 -36.12 -11.06 21.97
C ARG A 516 -35.52 -10.15 20.89
N ILE A 517 -35.19 -10.75 19.75
CA ILE A 517 -34.69 -10.05 18.56
C ILE A 517 -35.63 -8.91 18.13
N LYS A 518 -36.95 -9.19 18.06
CA LYS A 518 -37.97 -8.19 17.71
C LYS A 518 -37.97 -6.99 18.66
N LYS A 519 -37.76 -7.23 19.96
CA LYS A 519 -37.67 -6.17 20.97
C LYS A 519 -36.45 -5.27 20.72
N VAL A 520 -35.28 -5.86 20.49
CA VAL A 520 -34.03 -5.11 20.21
C VAL A 520 -34.18 -4.23 18.97
N VAL A 521 -34.65 -4.81 17.87
CA VAL A 521 -34.84 -4.07 16.61
C VAL A 521 -35.84 -2.92 16.78
N SER A 522 -36.90 -3.12 17.56
CA SER A 522 -37.89 -2.05 17.79
C SER A 522 -37.35 -0.86 18.58
N ILE A 523 -36.39 -1.07 19.49
CA ILE A 523 -35.75 0.02 20.26
C ILE A 523 -34.85 0.86 19.36
N TYR A 524 -34.14 0.23 18.42
CA TYR A 524 -33.24 0.93 17.49
C TYR A 524 -33.96 1.76 16.41
N GLY A 525 -35.29 1.64 16.28
CA GLY A 525 -36.11 2.45 15.37
C GLY A 525 -36.17 3.94 15.73
N SER A 526 -35.71 4.33 16.92
CA SER A 526 -35.57 5.73 17.35
C SER A 526 -34.10 6.12 17.56
N SER A 527 -33.16 5.47 16.88
CA SER A 527 -31.74 5.84 16.93
C SER A 527 -31.48 7.18 16.23
N ILE A 528 -30.39 7.85 16.63
CA ILE A 528 -29.97 9.15 16.08
C ILE A 528 -29.26 8.97 14.72
N ASP A 529 -28.65 7.80 14.52
CA ASP A 529 -27.97 7.46 13.27
C ASP A 529 -29.01 7.10 12.20
N VAL A 530 -28.98 7.84 11.08
CA VAL A 530 -29.96 7.71 9.99
C VAL A 530 -29.98 6.29 9.40
N GLU A 531 -28.80 5.68 9.28
CA GLU A 531 -28.63 4.36 8.67
C GLU A 531 -29.20 3.26 9.58
N LEU A 532 -28.85 3.31 10.87
CA LEU A 532 -29.37 2.38 11.87
C LEU A 532 -30.87 2.54 12.06
N GLN A 533 -31.37 3.78 12.05
CA GLN A 533 -32.78 4.08 12.18
C GLN A 533 -33.55 3.51 10.98
N GLN A 534 -33.07 3.75 9.77
CA GLN A 534 -33.68 3.24 8.55
C GLN A 534 -33.76 1.70 8.58
N ARG A 535 -32.63 1.02 8.83
CA ARG A 535 -32.58 -0.45 8.94
C ARG A 535 -33.57 -0.97 9.99
N ALA A 536 -33.58 -0.38 11.18
CA ALA A 536 -34.44 -0.83 12.26
C ALA A 536 -35.93 -0.67 11.93
N VAL A 537 -36.32 0.45 11.30
CA VAL A 537 -37.72 0.68 10.88
C VAL A 537 -38.14 -0.29 9.78
N GLU A 538 -37.30 -0.52 8.77
CA GLU A 538 -37.54 -1.49 7.70
C GLU A 538 -37.66 -2.92 8.24
N TYR A 539 -36.73 -3.34 9.11
CA TYR A 539 -36.77 -4.64 9.76
C TYR A 539 -38.00 -4.81 10.65
N ASN A 540 -38.41 -3.77 11.39
CA ASN A 540 -39.62 -3.81 12.22
C ASN A 540 -40.89 -3.90 11.35
N ALA A 541 -40.90 -3.29 10.16
CA ALA A 541 -41.99 -3.47 9.20
C ALA A 541 -42.10 -4.93 8.73
N LEU A 542 -40.96 -5.60 8.51
CA LEU A 542 -40.94 -7.04 8.22
C LEU A 542 -41.51 -7.88 9.38
N PHE A 543 -41.13 -7.61 10.63
CA PHE A 543 -41.69 -8.28 11.83
C PHE A 543 -43.17 -8.03 12.09
N LYS A 544 -43.74 -6.93 11.57
CA LYS A 544 -45.14 -6.55 11.82
C LYS A 544 -46.09 -6.93 10.69
N LYS A 545 -45.68 -6.74 9.43
CA LYS A 545 -46.54 -6.91 8.25
C LYS A 545 -46.22 -8.18 7.45
N TYR A 546 -44.95 -8.60 7.42
CA TYR A 546 -44.47 -9.64 6.52
C TYR A 546 -43.85 -10.84 7.23
N ASP A 547 -44.30 -11.11 8.46
CA ASP A 547 -43.77 -12.20 9.29
C ASP A 547 -43.93 -13.57 8.61
N HIS A 548 -44.99 -13.73 7.81
CA HIS A 548 -45.26 -14.90 6.97
C HIS A 548 -44.16 -15.20 5.94
N MET A 549 -43.31 -14.21 5.58
CA MET A 549 -42.17 -14.43 4.67
C MET A 549 -41.00 -15.16 5.33
N ARG A 550 -40.93 -15.24 6.67
CA ARG A 550 -39.87 -15.98 7.38
C ARG A 550 -40.12 -17.48 7.48
N ALA A 551 -41.34 -17.94 7.24
CA ALA A 551 -41.64 -19.36 7.32
C ALA A 551 -40.86 -20.12 6.23
N ASN A 552 -40.05 -21.10 6.65
CA ASN A 552 -39.50 -22.14 5.78
C ASN A 552 -40.67 -22.82 5.02
N PRO A 553 -40.45 -23.31 3.79
CA PRO A 553 -41.42 -23.28 2.69
C PRO A 553 -42.70 -24.06 2.99
N ASN A 554 -43.83 -23.37 2.96
CA ASN A 554 -45.20 -23.90 3.10
C ASN A 554 -45.46 -24.69 4.40
N PRO A 555 -46.37 -24.25 5.29
CA PRO A 555 -46.86 -25.09 6.41
C PRO A 555 -47.56 -26.38 5.95
N ASN A 556 -47.79 -26.53 4.65
CA ASN A 556 -48.31 -27.74 4.04
C ASN A 556 -47.21 -28.72 3.59
N ILE A 557 -45.91 -28.40 3.66
CA ILE A 557 -44.82 -29.30 3.25
C ILE A 557 -44.15 -29.88 4.50
N ALA A 558 -44.38 -31.16 4.76
CA ALA A 558 -43.62 -31.93 5.73
C ALA A 558 -42.31 -32.41 5.09
N VAL A 559 -41.17 -32.13 5.73
CA VAL A 559 -39.87 -32.68 5.35
C VAL A 559 -39.56 -33.85 6.27
N ILE A 560 -39.40 -35.04 5.70
CA ILE A 560 -39.11 -36.28 6.44
C ILE A 560 -37.72 -36.75 6.03
N THR A 561 -36.82 -36.90 7.00
CA THR A 561 -35.47 -37.43 6.79
C THR A 561 -35.41 -38.88 7.26
N ILE A 562 -34.99 -39.77 6.38
CA ILE A 562 -34.77 -41.18 6.68
C ILE A 562 -33.30 -41.41 6.97
N HIS A 563 -33.02 -42.15 8.02
CA HIS A 563 -31.69 -42.66 8.35
C HIS A 563 -31.73 -44.19 8.26
N ALA A 564 -30.93 -44.77 7.37
CA ALA A 564 -30.75 -46.21 7.26
C ALA A 564 -29.37 -46.60 7.78
N SER A 565 -29.32 -47.55 8.71
CA SER A 565 -28.10 -48.12 9.30
C SER A 565 -28.12 -49.64 9.20
N ASN A 566 -26.96 -50.25 8.98
CA ASN A 566 -26.83 -51.70 8.83
C ASN A 566 -25.97 -52.28 9.96
N SER A 567 -26.59 -53.09 10.81
CA SER A 567 -25.93 -53.78 11.94
C SER A 567 -25.32 -55.12 11.57
N THR A 568 -25.42 -55.58 10.31
CA THR A 568 -24.87 -56.85 9.86
C THR A 568 -23.38 -56.73 9.50
N GLU A 569 -22.70 -57.87 9.36
CA GLU A 569 -21.26 -57.96 9.06
C GLU A 569 -20.89 -57.69 7.59
N ALA A 570 -21.87 -57.51 6.70
CA ALA A 570 -21.66 -57.29 5.28
C ALA A 570 -22.43 -56.07 4.78
N ASP A 571 -21.83 -55.32 3.86
CA ASP A 571 -22.43 -54.11 3.27
C ASP A 571 -23.72 -54.45 2.50
N MET A 572 -24.69 -53.55 2.57
CA MET A 572 -25.88 -53.61 1.73
C MET A 572 -25.68 -52.69 0.53
N THR A 573 -25.54 -53.26 -0.67
CA THR A 573 -25.33 -52.52 -1.93
C THR A 573 -26.64 -52.34 -2.68
N ASP A 574 -26.67 -51.43 -3.66
CA ASP A 574 -27.87 -51.12 -4.47
C ASP A 574 -29.08 -50.70 -3.63
N PHE A 575 -28.83 -49.96 -2.55
CA PHE A 575 -29.88 -49.49 -1.66
C PHE A 575 -30.77 -48.47 -2.38
N VAL A 576 -32.04 -48.84 -2.58
CA VAL A 576 -33.08 -47.99 -3.16
C VAL A 576 -34.26 -47.93 -2.22
N PHE A 577 -34.58 -46.73 -1.75
CA PHE A 577 -35.78 -46.45 -0.98
C PHE A 577 -36.84 -45.78 -1.87
N GLN A 578 -38.05 -46.32 -1.80
CA GLN A 578 -39.23 -45.84 -2.49
C GLN A 578 -40.35 -45.57 -1.47
N ALA A 579 -41.09 -44.49 -1.66
CA ALA A 579 -42.23 -44.13 -0.82
C ALA A 579 -43.45 -43.82 -1.68
N ALA A 580 -44.62 -44.25 -1.20
CA ALA A 580 -45.92 -43.94 -1.79
C ALA A 580 -46.85 -43.36 -0.72
N VAL A 581 -47.57 -42.32 -1.10
CA VAL A 581 -48.59 -41.64 -0.27
C VAL A 581 -49.94 -41.64 -1.00
N PRO A 582 -51.07 -41.46 -0.30
CA PRO A 582 -52.39 -41.32 -0.93
C PRO A 582 -52.42 -40.18 -1.95
N LYS A 583 -53.31 -40.27 -2.95
CA LYS A 583 -53.45 -39.26 -4.03
C LYS A 583 -53.76 -37.84 -3.56
N THR A 584 -54.20 -37.68 -2.30
CA THR A 584 -54.44 -36.37 -1.67
C THR A 584 -53.14 -35.65 -1.28
N PHE A 585 -51.99 -36.33 -1.32
CA PHE A 585 -50.66 -35.79 -1.04
C PHE A 585 -49.81 -35.76 -2.31
N GLN A 586 -48.87 -34.82 -2.40
CA GLN A 586 -47.81 -34.86 -3.42
C GLN A 586 -46.49 -35.20 -2.73
N LEU A 587 -45.77 -36.18 -3.27
CA LEU A 587 -44.51 -36.67 -2.72
C LEU A 587 -43.36 -36.44 -3.70
N GLN A 588 -42.28 -35.86 -3.19
CA GLN A 588 -41.02 -35.68 -3.89
C GLN A 588 -39.90 -36.34 -3.07
N LEU A 589 -39.26 -37.36 -3.64
CA LEU A 589 -38.02 -37.94 -3.10
C LEU A 589 -36.81 -37.17 -3.65
N LEU A 590 -35.89 -36.78 -2.77
CA LEU A 590 -34.56 -36.34 -3.17
C LEU A 590 -33.61 -37.54 -3.29
N SER A 591 -32.51 -37.35 -4.01
CA SER A 591 -31.48 -38.38 -4.18
C SER A 591 -30.90 -38.80 -2.81
N PRO A 592 -30.63 -40.10 -2.57
CA PRO A 592 -30.01 -40.56 -1.33
C PRO A 592 -28.55 -40.10 -1.24
N SER A 593 -28.02 -40.00 -0.02
CA SER A 593 -26.61 -39.62 0.22
C SER A 593 -25.60 -40.67 -0.27
N SER A 594 -26.01 -41.94 -0.35
CA SER A 594 -25.22 -43.07 -0.84
C SER A 594 -26.15 -44.20 -1.29
N ASN A 595 -25.66 -45.06 -2.18
CA ASN A 595 -26.32 -46.30 -2.62
C ASN A 595 -25.81 -47.55 -1.87
N VAL A 596 -24.90 -47.38 -0.90
CA VAL A 596 -24.35 -48.45 -0.06
C VAL A 596 -24.56 -48.11 1.40
N VAL A 597 -25.14 -49.03 2.17
CA VAL A 597 -25.27 -48.94 3.63
C VAL A 597 -24.14 -49.76 4.29
N PRO A 598 -23.13 -49.12 4.91
CA PRO A 598 -21.97 -49.80 5.47
C PRO A 598 -22.32 -50.78 6.60
N ALA A 599 -21.61 -51.90 6.67
CA ALA A 599 -21.70 -52.88 7.76
C ALA A 599 -21.35 -52.29 9.14
N LEU A 600 -21.70 -53.03 10.20
CA LEU A 600 -21.30 -52.74 11.58
C LEU A 600 -21.67 -51.33 12.10
N ASN A 601 -22.74 -50.72 11.58
CA ASN A 601 -23.16 -49.35 11.89
C ASN A 601 -22.07 -48.29 11.67
N GLN A 602 -21.13 -48.52 10.74
CA GLN A 602 -20.03 -47.57 10.46
C GLN A 602 -20.46 -46.32 9.66
N GLY A 603 -21.72 -46.26 9.21
CA GLY A 603 -22.28 -45.10 8.53
C GLY A 603 -23.79 -45.17 8.40
N THR A 604 -24.43 -44.05 8.07
CA THR A 604 -25.87 -43.99 7.79
C THR A 604 -26.14 -43.41 6.42
N VAL A 605 -27.07 -44.02 5.68
CA VAL A 605 -27.59 -43.45 4.43
C VAL A 605 -28.75 -42.54 4.78
N THR A 606 -28.69 -41.29 4.32
CA THR A 606 -29.76 -40.31 4.52
C THR A 606 -30.53 -40.08 3.23
N GLN A 607 -31.85 -40.05 3.33
CA GLN A 607 -32.71 -39.65 2.22
C GLN A 607 -33.82 -38.72 2.70
N VAL A 608 -33.99 -37.61 1.99
CA VAL A 608 -34.97 -36.57 2.32
C VAL A 608 -36.19 -36.71 1.43
N ILE A 609 -37.36 -36.70 2.06
CA ILE A 609 -38.67 -36.75 1.42
C ILE A 609 -39.40 -35.45 1.71
N ARG A 610 -39.98 -34.84 0.69
CA ARG A 610 -40.91 -33.71 0.84
C ARG A 610 -42.32 -34.19 0.54
N VAL A 611 -43.23 -34.01 1.50
CA VAL A 611 -44.63 -34.39 1.38
C VAL A 611 -45.49 -33.15 1.50
N LEU A 612 -46.19 -32.78 0.44
CA LEU A 612 -47.18 -31.71 0.44
C LEU A 612 -48.55 -32.28 0.84
N ASN A 613 -49.13 -31.71 1.90
CA ASN A 613 -50.44 -32.04 2.46
C ASN A 613 -51.38 -30.83 2.38
N PRO A 614 -52.01 -30.57 1.22
CA PRO A 614 -52.89 -29.41 1.06
C PRO A 614 -54.21 -29.52 1.84
N GLN A 615 -54.63 -30.72 2.25
CA GLN A 615 -55.92 -30.99 2.91
C GLN A 615 -55.80 -31.26 4.42
N LYS A 616 -54.61 -31.12 5.02
CA LYS A 616 -54.32 -31.40 6.45
C LYS A 616 -54.85 -32.75 6.95
N GLN A 617 -54.79 -33.76 6.10
CA GLN A 617 -55.20 -35.12 6.45
C GLN A 617 -54.06 -35.89 7.12
N GLN A 618 -54.38 -36.88 7.95
CA GLN A 618 -53.38 -37.73 8.60
C GLN A 618 -52.50 -38.44 7.55
N LEU A 619 -51.18 -38.29 7.66
CA LEU A 619 -50.22 -38.90 6.75
C LEU A 619 -50.17 -40.42 6.96
N ARG A 620 -50.28 -41.17 5.87
CA ARG A 620 -50.00 -42.62 5.81
C ARG A 620 -49.05 -42.87 4.66
N MET A 621 -47.97 -43.60 4.90
CA MET A 621 -46.92 -43.81 3.92
C MET A 621 -46.61 -45.29 3.77
N ARG A 622 -46.60 -45.79 2.54
CA ARG A 622 -46.07 -47.11 2.22
C ARG A 622 -44.63 -46.96 1.75
N ILE A 623 -43.73 -47.69 2.38
CA ILE A 623 -42.32 -47.68 2.06
C ILE A 623 -41.92 -49.03 1.46
N LYS A 624 -41.03 -48.98 0.47
CA LYS A 624 -40.40 -50.14 -0.15
C LYS A 624 -38.89 -49.92 -0.16
N LEU A 625 -38.17 -50.87 0.42
CA LEU A 625 -36.71 -50.92 0.46
C LEU A 625 -36.26 -52.03 -0.48
N THR A 626 -35.29 -51.74 -1.33
CA THR A 626 -34.63 -52.75 -2.19
C THR A 626 -33.14 -52.65 -1.95
N TYR A 627 -32.46 -53.76 -1.68
CA TYR A 627 -31.02 -53.80 -1.48
C TYR A 627 -30.47 -55.20 -1.75
N THR A 628 -29.18 -55.29 -2.03
CA THR A 628 -28.46 -56.56 -2.20
C THR A 628 -27.65 -56.84 -0.94
N HIS A 629 -27.88 -57.99 -0.32
CA HIS A 629 -27.11 -58.45 0.85
C HIS A 629 -26.50 -59.82 0.57
N LYS A 630 -25.17 -59.94 0.74
CA LYS A 630 -24.42 -61.18 0.47
C LYS A 630 -24.73 -61.82 -0.91
N GLY A 631 -24.93 -60.98 -1.93
CA GLY A 631 -25.22 -61.41 -3.32
C GLY A 631 -26.68 -61.79 -3.60
N SER A 632 -27.58 -61.69 -2.63
CA SER A 632 -29.02 -61.91 -2.80
C SER A 632 -29.78 -60.58 -2.77
N ALA A 633 -30.69 -60.38 -3.73
CA ALA A 633 -31.58 -59.22 -3.73
C ALA A 633 -32.70 -59.42 -2.70
N VAL A 634 -32.85 -58.45 -1.79
CA VAL A 634 -33.85 -58.41 -0.73
C VAL A 634 -34.79 -57.23 -0.98
N GLN A 635 -36.09 -57.45 -0.77
CA GLN A 635 -37.11 -56.43 -0.90
C GLN A 635 -38.04 -56.43 0.31
N ASP A 636 -38.05 -55.33 1.05
CA ASP A 636 -38.92 -55.14 2.21
C ASP A 636 -39.99 -54.09 1.94
N LEU A 637 -41.20 -54.36 2.42
CA LEU A 637 -42.36 -53.48 2.32
C LEU A 637 -42.92 -53.23 3.71
N ALA A 638 -43.14 -51.96 4.05
CA ALA A 638 -43.75 -51.58 5.33
C ALA A 638 -44.74 -50.42 5.15
N GLU A 639 -45.69 -50.32 6.07
CA GLU A 639 -46.66 -49.21 6.12
C GLU A 639 -46.45 -48.43 7.43
N VAL A 640 -46.26 -47.12 7.30
CA VAL A 640 -46.03 -46.20 8.41
C VAL A 640 -47.27 -45.32 8.57
N ASN A 641 -47.96 -45.48 9.69
CA ASN A 641 -49.23 -44.82 9.98
C ASN A 641 -49.19 -43.93 11.25
N ASN A 642 -48.10 -43.99 12.02
CA ASN A 642 -47.94 -43.30 13.31
C ASN A 642 -47.00 -42.10 13.21
N PHE A 643 -47.23 -41.20 12.25
CA PHE A 643 -46.46 -39.95 12.22
C PHE A 643 -46.88 -39.04 13.42
N PRO A 644 -46.06 -38.07 13.86
CA PRO A 644 -46.44 -37.13 14.93
C PRO A 644 -47.56 -36.18 14.50
N PRO A 645 -48.49 -35.74 15.38
CA PRO A 645 -49.59 -34.82 15.03
C PRO A 645 -49.12 -33.52 14.35
N GLN A 646 -47.93 -33.05 14.73
CA GLN A 646 -47.27 -31.86 14.18
C GLN A 646 -46.89 -31.98 12.69
N SER A 647 -46.91 -33.19 12.13
CA SER A 647 -46.55 -33.44 10.72
C SER A 647 -47.71 -33.25 9.73
N TRP A 648 -48.95 -33.07 10.21
CA TRP A 648 -50.13 -32.84 9.36
C TRP A 648 -51.14 -31.79 9.87
N GLN A 649 -50.97 -31.26 11.08
CA GLN A 649 -51.75 -30.14 11.64
C GLN A 649 -51.09 -28.80 11.28
#